data_AF-A0A8H4TJ59-F1
#
_entry.id   AF-A0A8H4TJ59-F1
#
_cell.length_a   1.000
_cell.length_b   1.000
_cell.length_c   1.000
_cell.angle_alpha   90.00
_cell.angle_beta   90.00
_cell.angle_gamma   90.00
#
_symmetry.space_group_name_H-M   'P 1'
#
loop_
_entity.id
_entity.type
_entity.pdbx_description
1 polymer ?
#
loop_
_entity_poly.entity_id
_entity_poly.type
_entity_poly.pdbx_seq_one_letter_code
_entity_poly.pdbx_strand_id
1 'polypeptide(L)'
;MSLQVIEVRFKHYRSPNTLGIHEHKPRISWRLSNAPPGFEQQAYELRLEHIIGQQRHVVCTSQVESPESHLVPWPAQESLASRQRYTVCIRVRGRGETSFSDWSEQAWLETGLLDRSDWKGKFISAPWLEKDNDKPKPEDLFRKPFTLKSGIASARLYITAQGIYEAEINGRRVGDYFLAPGWSCYDNELTYQTYDVTDLLESRDNCLGVRLAEGWFTGRLSFGGGIRNRYGTRTSLIAQLELHYHDGSSQIITSDDDWTVAQGPIRLAEIYNGEKYDATVELPGWSSHEHVTGHWEHAVALPFIYETVKLTAGYREPVRRIETLKPISKITTPTGKTILDFGQNLVGYVRIKSVQGQRGHEVTLKHAEVLENGELGVRPLRACDATDIYTLRGDAEPEVQIDNWPSQEHDVVAALEAVVCHTDMEEQGTFACSDDKLNQLFSNVRWSMRDNFLSIPTDCPQRDERLGWTGDLALFAPTATYIYGCYPILRDWLKGLWFDQQRQGGVPPMVSPNILDKCRFWGPVWPCAIWHDVVVLAPWALYEETADPAILADQFESMETWFRVIPKNKDRCTHLWDFNADQLSDWLDPSAPLDNAAKATTDPPLVANAFLINSLDIMARVCGILGKTKDRLFYKSWADNARVEFIEEYVSPSGRLVSDTQTAYSLAICFKLLNKDQLSRAGSRLAEIVRRNAFCIGTGFAGTPFVCEALSLTGHSNVAYSMLLNEKCPSWLYAISMGATTTWERWDSMLPDGSINPGEMTSFNHYAYGAIAKFMVERLAGLQRIEAGWKRSRVQPVVGGDFTWASASHITPYGRVSSSWKLEVNEAGKQVIRVDVEVPPSTVMEVVLPGQDGTQKTEVVGSGKWSFTADYRKQGEWPVKEFKFILAKIVDDFKREEELKAQAPNGLEA
;
A
#
# COMPACT_ATOMS: atom_id res chain seq x y z
N MET A 1 -35.51 -4.69 11.43
CA MET A 1 -35.14 -3.26 11.26
C MET A 1 -35.61 -2.83 9.89
N SER A 2 -35.84 -1.54 9.63
CA SER A 2 -36.16 -1.04 8.29
C SER A 2 -34.90 -0.96 7.42
N LEU A 3 -35.08 -1.05 6.09
CA LEU A 3 -34.03 -0.79 5.10
C LEU A 3 -33.44 0.62 5.30
N GLN A 4 -32.11 0.73 5.35
CA GLN A 4 -31.40 1.98 5.57
C GLN A 4 -30.29 2.20 4.55
N VAL A 5 -30.25 3.40 3.98
CA VAL A 5 -29.12 3.87 3.18
C VAL A 5 -28.02 4.38 4.12
N ILE A 6 -26.82 3.83 4.01
CA ILE A 6 -25.67 4.13 4.86
C ILE A 6 -24.44 4.45 4.00
N GLU A 7 -23.44 5.09 4.62
CA GLU A 7 -22.16 5.41 3.99
C GLU A 7 -22.28 6.05 2.60
N VAL A 8 -23.03 7.16 2.52
CA VAL A 8 -23.05 7.97 1.29
C VAL A 8 -21.65 8.59 1.09
N ARG A 9 -20.95 8.19 0.02
CA ARG A 9 -19.57 8.60 -0.32
C ARG A 9 -19.55 9.40 -1.62
N PHE A 10 -18.56 10.29 -1.72
CA PHE A 10 -18.29 11.09 -2.92
C PHE A 10 -17.01 10.56 -3.59
N LYS A 11 -17.09 10.14 -4.85
CA LYS A 11 -16.05 9.35 -5.53
C LYS A 11 -15.63 8.18 -4.63
N HIS A 12 -14.40 8.19 -4.13
CA HIS A 12 -13.85 7.24 -3.16
C HIS A 12 -13.46 7.91 -1.83
N TYR A 13 -13.76 9.20 -1.64
CA TYR A 13 -13.48 9.91 -0.40
C TYR A 13 -14.28 9.32 0.76
N ARG A 14 -13.60 9.10 1.89
CA ARG A 14 -14.18 8.61 3.15
C ARG A 14 -14.46 9.80 4.07
N SER A 15 -15.53 9.76 4.86
CA SER A 15 -15.70 10.72 5.95
C SER A 15 -14.60 10.50 7.01
N PRO A 16 -13.96 11.54 7.59
CA PRO A 16 -14.22 12.98 7.43
C PRO A 16 -13.41 13.66 6.31
N ASN A 17 -12.67 12.92 5.48
CA ASN A 17 -11.81 13.41 4.39
C ASN A 17 -12.62 13.89 3.16
N THR A 18 -13.73 14.60 3.37
CA THR A 18 -14.56 15.23 2.32
C THR A 18 -14.47 16.77 2.33
N LEU A 19 -13.57 17.33 3.15
CA LEU A 19 -13.19 18.74 3.17
C LEU A 19 -12.05 19.01 2.18
N GLY A 20 -12.18 20.07 1.38
CA GLY A 20 -11.13 20.53 0.49
C GLY A 20 -10.99 19.74 -0.81
N ILE A 21 -12.00 18.98 -1.23
CA ILE A 21 -11.87 18.07 -2.39
C ILE A 21 -11.67 18.84 -3.69
N HIS A 22 -10.99 18.20 -4.66
CA HIS A 22 -10.62 18.81 -5.94
C HIS A 22 -11.47 18.30 -7.13
N GLU A 23 -12.72 17.92 -6.86
CA GLU A 23 -13.63 17.31 -7.85
C GLU A 23 -14.81 18.25 -8.16
N HIS A 24 -14.94 18.68 -9.42
CA HIS A 24 -16.04 19.54 -9.87
C HIS A 24 -17.41 18.84 -9.95
N LYS A 25 -17.42 17.53 -10.21
CA LYS A 25 -18.62 16.70 -10.33
C LYS A 25 -18.37 15.32 -9.71
N PRO A 26 -18.29 15.23 -8.39
CA PRO A 26 -18.07 13.96 -7.70
C PRO A 26 -19.25 13.02 -7.99
N ARG A 27 -18.93 11.80 -8.44
CA ARG A 27 -19.91 10.71 -8.51
C ARG A 27 -20.27 10.28 -7.09
N ILE A 28 -21.44 9.69 -6.91
CA ILE A 28 -22.00 9.41 -5.58
C ILE A 28 -22.23 7.91 -5.43
N SER A 29 -21.86 7.37 -4.26
CA SER A 29 -22.02 5.96 -3.90
C SER A 29 -22.75 5.85 -2.57
N TRP A 30 -23.47 4.75 -2.35
CA TRP A 30 -24.04 4.40 -1.05
C TRP A 30 -24.10 2.90 -0.86
N ARG A 31 -24.05 2.49 0.41
CA ARG A 31 -24.28 1.12 0.86
C ARG A 31 -25.68 1.00 1.45
N LEU A 32 -26.16 -0.22 1.58
CA LEU A 32 -27.45 -0.53 2.18
C LEU A 32 -27.25 -1.44 3.38
N SER A 33 -27.95 -1.15 4.47
CA SER A 33 -28.03 -2.01 5.65
C SER A 33 -29.48 -2.37 5.95
N ASN A 34 -29.67 -3.43 6.75
CA ASN A 34 -31.00 -3.91 7.15
C ASN A 34 -31.95 -4.26 5.98
N ALA A 35 -31.41 -4.48 4.79
CA ALA A 35 -32.16 -4.92 3.62
C ALA A 35 -32.69 -6.36 3.82
N PRO A 36 -33.90 -6.69 3.35
CA PRO A 36 -34.41 -8.06 3.38
C PRO A 36 -33.56 -9.00 2.50
N PRO A 37 -33.51 -10.31 2.80
CA PRO A 37 -32.82 -11.27 1.94
C PRO A 37 -33.37 -11.24 0.51
N GLY A 38 -32.47 -11.25 -0.48
CA GLY A 38 -32.82 -11.11 -1.89
C GLY A 38 -33.22 -9.69 -2.33
N PHE A 39 -32.97 -8.65 -1.51
CA PHE A 39 -33.20 -7.26 -1.90
C PHE A 39 -32.36 -6.86 -3.12
N GLU A 40 -33.06 -6.31 -4.12
CA GLU A 40 -32.53 -5.62 -5.29
C GLU A 40 -33.06 -4.18 -5.31
N GLN A 41 -32.19 -3.18 -5.41
CA GLN A 41 -32.59 -1.80 -5.65
C GLN A 41 -33.21 -1.69 -7.06
N GLN A 42 -34.32 -0.96 -7.19
CA GLN A 42 -34.93 -0.63 -8.49
C GLN A 42 -34.82 0.86 -8.81
N ALA A 43 -34.89 1.73 -7.81
CA ALA A 43 -34.80 3.18 -7.98
C ALA A 43 -34.13 3.84 -6.77
N TYR A 44 -33.61 5.05 -6.98
CA TYR A 44 -33.13 5.93 -5.92
C TYR A 44 -33.67 7.35 -6.11
N GLU A 45 -33.73 8.10 -5.01
CA GLU A 45 -34.00 9.52 -5.00
C GLU A 45 -32.92 10.23 -4.19
N LEU A 46 -32.36 11.30 -4.74
CA LEU A 46 -31.25 12.04 -4.19
C LEU A 46 -31.63 13.51 -4.04
N ARG A 47 -31.47 14.07 -2.84
CA ARG A 47 -31.61 15.52 -2.59
C ARG A 47 -30.25 16.15 -2.40
N LEU A 48 -29.96 17.18 -3.20
CA LEU A 48 -28.75 17.98 -3.14
C LEU A 48 -29.08 19.37 -2.58
N GLU A 49 -28.36 19.79 -1.54
CA GLU A 49 -28.52 21.12 -0.93
C GLU A 49 -27.16 21.84 -0.89
N HIS A 50 -27.12 23.11 -1.32
CA HIS A 50 -25.96 23.99 -1.20
C HIS A 50 -26.04 24.74 0.13
N ILE A 51 -24.95 24.77 0.89
CA ILE A 51 -24.85 25.48 2.16
C ILE A 51 -24.26 26.87 1.92
N ILE A 52 -25.01 27.91 2.26
CA ILE A 52 -24.57 29.31 2.21
C ILE A 52 -24.67 29.88 3.62
N GLY A 53 -23.52 30.06 4.28
CA GLY A 53 -23.45 30.40 5.70
C GLY A 53 -24.11 29.30 6.54
N GLN A 54 -25.20 29.63 7.24
CA GLN A 54 -26.01 28.67 8.00
C GLN A 54 -27.28 28.20 7.25
N GLN A 55 -27.56 28.76 6.07
CA GLN A 55 -28.75 28.41 5.28
C GLN A 55 -28.47 27.25 4.32
N ARG A 56 -29.51 26.47 4.03
CA ARG A 56 -29.48 25.35 3.09
C ARG A 56 -30.45 25.62 1.96
N HIS A 57 -29.96 25.58 0.74
CA HIS A 57 -30.75 25.83 -0.45
C HIS A 57 -30.83 24.53 -1.26
N VAL A 58 -32.03 23.97 -1.41
CA VAL A 58 -32.24 22.78 -2.25
C VAL A 58 -31.89 23.15 -3.70
N VAL A 59 -30.86 22.51 -4.25
CA VAL A 59 -30.39 22.72 -5.62
C VAL A 59 -31.15 21.82 -6.58
N CYS A 60 -31.29 20.54 -6.22
CA CYS A 60 -32.18 19.63 -6.93
C CYS A 60 -32.66 18.50 -6.02
N THR A 61 -33.77 17.87 -6.43
CA THR A 61 -34.14 16.53 -5.99
C THR A 61 -34.33 15.70 -7.26
N SER A 62 -33.63 14.58 -7.37
CA SER A 62 -33.57 13.75 -8.57
C SER A 62 -34.00 12.33 -8.24
N GLN A 63 -35.09 11.87 -8.83
CA GLN A 63 -35.54 10.48 -8.78
C GLN A 63 -35.09 9.76 -10.05
N VAL A 64 -34.45 8.61 -9.91
CA VAL A 64 -33.90 7.82 -11.01
C VAL A 64 -34.31 6.35 -10.86
N GLU A 65 -34.97 5.81 -11.89
CA GLU A 65 -35.23 4.37 -12.01
C GLU A 65 -33.95 3.67 -12.46
N SER A 66 -33.12 3.28 -11.49
CA SER A 66 -31.84 2.59 -11.71
C SER A 66 -31.49 1.67 -10.52
N PRO A 67 -30.97 0.46 -10.79
CA PRO A 67 -30.46 -0.45 -9.76
C PRO A 67 -29.08 -0.04 -9.21
N GLU A 68 -28.45 1.01 -9.77
CA GLU A 68 -27.10 1.39 -9.38
C GLU A 68 -27.05 2.20 -8.08
N SER A 69 -26.12 1.81 -7.21
CA SER A 69 -25.80 2.48 -5.94
C SER A 69 -24.32 2.87 -5.82
N HIS A 70 -23.51 2.63 -6.86
CA HIS A 70 -22.08 2.90 -6.85
C HIS A 70 -21.71 3.85 -8.00
N LEU A 71 -20.97 4.91 -7.68
CA LEU A 71 -20.46 5.91 -8.60
C LEU A 71 -21.50 6.46 -9.59
N VAL A 72 -22.74 6.69 -9.13
CA VAL A 72 -23.78 7.33 -9.96
C VAL A 72 -23.38 8.79 -10.27
N PRO A 73 -23.84 9.36 -11.40
CA PRO A 73 -23.47 10.74 -11.77
C PRO A 73 -23.87 11.79 -10.74
N TRP A 74 -23.12 12.89 -10.70
CA TRP A 74 -23.51 14.11 -9.99
C TRP A 74 -24.87 14.61 -10.52
N PRO A 75 -25.86 14.90 -9.66
CA PRO A 75 -27.26 15.09 -10.08
C PRO A 75 -27.56 16.51 -10.62
N ALA A 76 -26.64 17.47 -10.48
CA ALA A 76 -26.82 18.83 -10.97
C ALA A 76 -26.05 19.07 -12.29
N GLN A 77 -26.62 19.93 -13.15
CA GLN A 77 -25.96 20.35 -14.39
C GLN A 77 -24.74 21.25 -14.10
N GLU A 78 -24.81 22.05 -13.04
CA GLU A 78 -23.72 22.92 -12.60
C GLU A 78 -22.56 22.11 -12.01
N SER A 79 -21.34 22.58 -12.27
CA SER A 79 -20.12 22.10 -11.61
C SER A 79 -19.96 22.79 -10.27
N LEU A 80 -19.38 22.10 -9.29
CA LEU A 80 -18.87 22.71 -8.08
C LEU A 80 -17.75 23.70 -8.42
N ALA A 81 -17.83 24.89 -7.84
CA ALA A 81 -16.76 25.88 -7.79
C ALA A 81 -16.00 25.78 -6.45
N SER A 82 -14.89 26.50 -6.32
CA SER A 82 -14.06 26.50 -5.11
C SER A 82 -14.80 26.98 -3.86
N ARG A 83 -14.43 26.43 -2.69
CA ARG A 83 -14.97 26.79 -1.34
C ARG A 83 -16.46 26.49 -1.13
N GLN A 84 -17.11 25.76 -2.03
CA GLN A 84 -18.54 25.47 -1.92
C GLN A 84 -18.79 24.21 -1.10
N ARG A 85 -19.76 24.29 -0.18
CA ARG A 85 -20.17 23.17 0.68
C ARG A 85 -21.55 22.67 0.31
N TYR A 86 -21.68 21.36 0.11
CA TYR A 86 -22.93 20.71 -0.26
C TYR A 86 -23.26 19.53 0.66
N THR A 87 -24.54 19.29 0.89
CA THR A 87 -25.06 18.07 1.53
C THR A 87 -25.89 17.24 0.57
N VAL A 88 -25.80 15.92 0.71
CA VAL A 88 -26.58 14.94 -0.03
C VAL A 88 -27.32 14.01 0.94
N CYS A 89 -28.61 13.83 0.69
CA CYS A 89 -29.42 12.76 1.28
C CYS A 89 -29.87 11.82 0.17
N ILE A 90 -29.98 10.52 0.47
CA ILE A 90 -30.41 9.49 -0.50
C ILE A 90 -31.47 8.59 0.14
N ARG A 91 -32.50 8.22 -0.62
CA ARG A 91 -33.41 7.11 -0.30
C ARG A 91 -33.59 6.19 -1.49
N VAL A 92 -33.94 4.94 -1.24
CA VAL A 92 -34.02 3.89 -2.27
C VAL A 92 -35.36 3.19 -2.27
N ARG A 93 -35.74 2.58 -3.39
CA ARG A 93 -36.94 1.75 -3.53
C ARG A 93 -36.55 0.38 -4.07
N GLY A 94 -36.96 -0.68 -3.39
CA GLY A 94 -36.73 -2.05 -3.80
C GLY A 94 -37.56 -2.46 -5.01
N ARG A 95 -37.12 -3.51 -5.69
CA ARG A 95 -37.83 -4.10 -6.83
C ARG A 95 -39.21 -4.61 -6.41
N GLY A 96 -40.26 -4.04 -7.02
CA GLY A 96 -41.66 -4.39 -6.72
C GLY A 96 -42.26 -3.64 -5.52
N GLU A 97 -41.48 -2.81 -4.83
CA GLU A 97 -41.98 -1.90 -3.79
C GLU A 97 -42.55 -0.62 -4.42
N THR A 98 -43.56 -0.03 -3.76
CA THR A 98 -44.21 1.23 -4.20
C THR A 98 -43.71 2.47 -3.46
N SER A 99 -43.14 2.31 -2.27
CA SER A 99 -42.61 3.38 -1.42
C SER A 99 -41.08 3.38 -1.39
N PHE A 100 -40.47 4.57 -1.31
CA PHE A 100 -39.05 4.69 -0.96
C PHE A 100 -38.83 4.44 0.54
N SER A 101 -37.59 4.09 0.89
CA SER A 101 -37.07 4.08 2.26
C SER A 101 -37.12 5.47 2.91
N ASP A 102 -36.80 5.51 4.20
CA ASP A 102 -36.38 6.75 4.85
C ASP A 102 -35.13 7.33 4.14
N TRP A 103 -34.93 8.64 4.30
CA TRP A 103 -33.72 9.32 3.84
C TRP A 103 -32.52 8.90 4.68
N SER A 104 -31.36 8.77 4.04
CA SER A 104 -30.06 8.61 4.68
C SER A 104 -29.77 9.76 5.66
N GLU A 105 -28.79 9.54 6.53
CA GLU A 105 -28.09 10.66 7.16
C GLU A 105 -27.46 11.57 6.10
N GLN A 106 -27.18 12.82 6.49
CA GLN A 106 -26.62 13.84 5.62
C GLN A 106 -25.11 13.63 5.44
N ALA A 107 -24.71 13.10 4.29
CA ALA A 107 -23.33 13.19 3.85
C ALA A 107 -23.07 14.60 3.29
N TRP A 108 -21.82 15.06 3.40
CA TRP A 108 -21.42 16.38 2.93
C TRP A 108 -20.03 16.36 2.31
N LEU A 109 -19.79 17.32 1.42
CA LEU A 109 -18.48 17.65 0.87
C LEU A 109 -18.27 19.16 0.90
N GLU A 110 -17.02 19.57 0.86
CA GLU A 110 -16.62 20.95 0.63
C GLU A 110 -15.45 20.98 -0.36
N THR A 111 -15.54 21.80 -1.41
CA THR A 111 -14.44 21.93 -2.39
C THR A 111 -13.31 22.79 -1.85
N GLY A 112 -12.09 22.46 -2.26
CA GLY A 112 -10.90 23.27 -1.97
C GLY A 112 -10.79 24.49 -2.86
N LEU A 113 -9.54 24.93 -3.06
CA LEU A 113 -9.14 25.86 -4.11
C LEU A 113 -8.94 25.06 -5.42
N LEU A 114 -9.89 25.16 -6.35
CA LEU A 114 -9.89 24.37 -7.58
C LEU A 114 -9.00 24.99 -8.66
N ASP A 115 -8.94 26.33 -8.73
CA ASP A 115 -8.17 27.05 -9.72
C ASP A 115 -6.88 27.63 -9.11
N ARG A 116 -5.79 27.68 -9.88
CA ARG A 116 -4.54 28.34 -9.44
C ARG A 116 -4.77 29.80 -9.04
N SER A 117 -5.70 30.49 -9.70
CA SER A 117 -6.07 31.88 -9.43
C SER A 117 -6.81 32.08 -8.10
N ASP A 118 -7.27 31.02 -7.43
CA ASP A 118 -7.83 31.09 -6.09
C ASP A 118 -6.79 31.41 -5.01
N TRP A 119 -5.53 31.03 -5.24
CA TRP A 119 -4.41 31.38 -4.37
C TRP A 119 -4.07 32.86 -4.51
N LYS A 120 -4.04 33.55 -3.38
CA LYS A 120 -3.68 34.96 -3.21
C LYS A 120 -2.34 35.14 -2.49
N GLY A 121 -1.90 34.12 -1.75
CA GLY A 121 -0.58 34.09 -1.11
C GLY A 121 0.58 33.91 -2.08
N LYS A 122 1.75 34.36 -1.64
CA LYS A 122 3.05 34.11 -2.27
C LYS A 122 3.66 32.86 -1.65
N PHE A 123 4.52 32.15 -2.39
CA PHE A 123 5.44 31.21 -1.74
C PHE A 123 6.46 32.02 -0.92
N ILE A 124 6.76 31.57 0.28
CA ILE A 124 7.73 32.20 1.19
C ILE A 124 8.80 31.21 1.64
N SER A 125 9.98 31.71 1.98
CA SER A 125 11.11 30.88 2.39
C SER A 125 12.11 31.66 3.24
N ALA A 126 12.93 30.95 4.03
CA ALA A 126 13.87 31.57 4.97
C ALA A 126 15.09 32.17 4.25
N PRO A 127 15.61 33.34 4.68
CA PRO A 127 16.63 34.09 3.94
C PRO A 127 18.02 33.43 3.91
N TRP A 128 18.31 32.48 4.81
CA TRP A 128 19.62 31.82 4.93
C TRP A 128 19.81 30.59 4.03
N LEU A 129 18.74 30.03 3.45
CA LEU A 129 18.77 28.69 2.85
C LEU A 129 19.71 28.54 1.64
N GLU A 130 20.06 29.63 0.95
CA GLU A 130 20.98 29.61 -0.20
C GLU A 130 22.46 29.35 0.17
N LYS A 131 22.79 29.33 1.47
CA LYS A 131 24.13 29.08 1.98
C LYS A 131 24.29 27.59 2.30
N ASP A 132 25.29 26.93 1.69
CA ASP A 132 25.73 25.55 1.98
C ASP A 132 24.66 24.46 1.71
N ASN A 133 24.21 24.35 0.45
CA ASN A 133 23.10 23.48 0.04
C ASN A 133 23.38 21.96 0.14
N ASP A 134 24.63 21.55 0.34
CA ASP A 134 25.03 20.13 0.29
C ASP A 134 24.87 19.40 1.63
N LYS A 135 24.33 20.07 2.66
CA LYS A 135 24.12 19.53 4.01
C LYS A 135 22.66 19.58 4.44
N PRO A 136 22.22 18.68 5.36
CA PRO A 136 20.93 18.81 6.04
C PRO A 136 20.78 20.17 6.71
N LYS A 137 19.53 20.61 6.82
CA LYS A 137 19.15 21.89 7.44
C LYS A 137 18.34 21.66 8.72
N PRO A 138 18.41 22.58 9.70
CA PRO A 138 17.39 22.70 10.75
C PRO A 138 15.99 22.95 10.16
N GLU A 139 14.96 22.73 10.97
CA GLU A 139 13.63 23.25 10.65
C GLU A 139 13.62 24.79 10.67
N ASP A 140 12.80 25.38 9.81
CA ASP A 140 12.47 26.79 9.84
C ASP A 140 11.07 26.98 10.45
N LEU A 141 10.96 27.83 11.47
CA LEU A 141 9.71 28.22 12.13
C LEU A 141 9.21 29.54 11.52
N PHE A 142 8.17 29.49 10.70
CA PHE A 142 7.52 30.65 10.11
C PHE A 142 6.33 31.10 10.96
N ARG A 143 6.20 32.40 11.27
CA ARG A 143 5.03 32.93 11.97
C ARG A 143 4.47 34.23 11.37
N LYS A 144 3.16 34.38 11.45
CA LYS A 144 2.44 35.64 11.22
C LYS A 144 1.41 35.88 12.33
N PRO A 145 1.59 36.91 13.18
CA PRO A 145 0.52 37.41 14.03
C PRO A 145 -0.52 38.16 13.17
N PHE A 146 -1.79 38.08 13.56
CA PHE A 146 -2.88 38.78 12.89
C PHE A 146 -4.03 39.06 13.86
N THR A 147 -4.82 40.10 13.54
CA THR A 147 -5.99 40.48 14.33
C THR A 147 -7.29 40.21 13.57
N LEU A 148 -8.29 39.68 14.29
CA LEU A 148 -9.61 39.35 13.79
C LEU A 148 -10.68 40.31 14.31
N LYS A 149 -11.82 40.34 13.61
CA LYS A 149 -13.06 40.92 14.13
C LYS A 149 -13.78 39.90 15.01
N SER A 150 -14.69 40.36 15.86
CA SER A 150 -15.62 39.47 16.58
C SER A 150 -16.62 38.79 15.63
N GLY A 151 -17.01 37.55 15.93
CA GLY A 151 -18.13 36.87 15.26
C GLY A 151 -17.73 36.08 14.01
N ILE A 152 -16.66 35.29 14.09
CA ILE A 152 -16.25 34.33 13.06
C ILE A 152 -17.33 33.23 12.96
N ALA A 153 -17.81 32.98 11.75
CA ALA A 153 -18.76 31.91 11.43
C ALA A 153 -18.07 30.63 10.94
N SER A 154 -16.95 30.76 10.23
CA SER A 154 -16.08 29.66 9.84
C SER A 154 -14.68 30.16 9.43
N ALA A 155 -13.69 29.28 9.51
CA ALA A 155 -12.35 29.51 8.99
C ALA A 155 -11.75 28.28 8.30
N ARG A 156 -10.96 28.50 7.26
CA ARG A 156 -10.28 27.46 6.46
C ARG A 156 -8.82 27.80 6.28
N LEU A 157 -7.92 26.87 6.60
CA LEU A 157 -6.51 26.97 6.22
C LEU A 157 -6.26 26.08 4.99
N TYR A 158 -5.87 26.70 3.88
CA TYR A 158 -5.30 26.05 2.71
C TYR A 158 -3.79 26.19 2.77
N ILE A 159 -3.04 25.08 2.73
CA ILE A 159 -1.60 25.10 2.97
C ILE A 159 -0.86 23.96 2.24
N THR A 160 0.34 24.25 1.75
CA THR A 160 1.29 23.26 1.22
C THR A 160 2.73 23.76 1.29
N ALA A 161 3.69 22.85 1.11
CA ALA A 161 5.11 23.14 1.15
C ALA A 161 5.88 22.41 0.04
N GLN A 162 6.87 23.08 -0.54
CA GLN A 162 8.00 22.40 -1.18
C GLN A 162 8.95 21.95 -0.06
N GLY A 163 8.69 20.77 0.49
CA GLY A 163 9.30 20.26 1.72
C GLY A 163 8.28 19.42 2.48
N ILE A 164 8.34 19.45 3.81
CA ILE A 164 7.27 18.99 4.70
C ILE A 164 6.95 20.07 5.75
N TYR A 165 5.71 20.16 6.20
CA TYR A 165 5.26 21.15 7.17
C TYR A 165 4.40 20.58 8.30
N GLU A 166 4.39 21.29 9.43
CA GLU A 166 3.41 21.14 10.50
C GLU A 166 2.96 22.54 10.95
N ALA A 167 1.65 22.79 10.99
CA ALA A 167 1.09 24.09 11.31
C ALA A 167 0.51 24.14 12.74
N GLU A 168 0.59 25.32 13.36
CA GLU A 168 0.05 25.64 14.67
C GLU A 168 -0.74 26.96 14.59
N ILE A 169 -1.89 27.05 15.26
CA ILE A 169 -2.61 28.30 15.49
C ILE A 169 -2.73 28.48 17.01
N ASN A 170 -2.24 29.61 17.52
CA ASN A 170 -2.27 29.96 18.95
C ASN A 170 -1.70 28.85 19.85
N GLY A 171 -0.55 28.27 19.48
CA GLY A 171 0.08 27.16 20.20
C GLY A 171 -0.61 25.79 20.07
N ARG A 172 -1.63 25.67 19.21
CA ARG A 172 -2.38 24.42 18.99
C ARG A 172 -2.16 23.89 17.58
N ARG A 173 -1.77 22.62 17.46
CA ARG A 173 -1.54 21.93 16.19
C ARG A 173 -2.78 21.96 15.30
N VAL A 174 -2.59 22.26 14.01
CA VAL A 174 -3.63 22.23 12.99
C VAL A 174 -3.71 20.83 12.38
N GLY A 175 -4.85 20.15 12.58
CA GLY A 175 -5.09 18.81 12.05
C GLY A 175 -4.21 17.71 12.66
N ASP A 176 -4.31 16.50 12.10
CA ASP A 176 -3.63 15.28 12.58
C ASP A 176 -2.57 14.74 11.62
N TYR A 177 -2.45 15.30 10.42
CA TYR A 177 -1.61 14.77 9.33
C TYR A 177 -0.12 14.75 9.68
N PHE A 178 0.59 13.73 9.20
CA PHE A 178 2.03 13.51 9.40
C PHE A 178 2.77 13.64 8.06
N LEU A 179 3.95 14.24 8.06
CA LEU A 179 4.77 14.48 6.86
C LEU A 179 4.01 15.14 5.69
N ALA A 180 3.06 16.03 5.99
CA ALA A 180 2.32 16.79 4.97
C ALA A 180 3.26 17.72 4.19
N PRO A 181 3.10 17.91 2.87
CA PRO A 181 2.03 17.41 2.01
C PRO A 181 2.28 15.98 1.47
N GLY A 182 3.32 15.27 1.92
CA GLY A 182 3.77 14.00 1.38
C GLY A 182 4.63 14.15 0.12
N TRP A 183 4.92 13.01 -0.52
CA TRP A 183 5.74 12.93 -1.72
C TRP A 183 4.87 12.81 -2.99
N SER A 184 5.08 13.71 -3.93
CA SER A 184 4.56 13.66 -5.31
C SER A 184 5.69 13.92 -6.30
N CYS A 185 5.43 13.75 -7.60
CA CYS A 185 6.32 14.27 -8.64
C CYS A 185 6.20 15.81 -8.64
N TYR A 186 6.99 16.51 -7.82
CA TYR A 186 6.87 17.96 -7.60
C TYR A 186 6.99 18.82 -8.88
N ASP A 187 7.63 18.29 -9.93
CA ASP A 187 7.72 18.92 -11.25
C ASP A 187 6.38 18.87 -12.05
N ASN A 188 5.40 18.07 -11.61
CA ASN A 188 4.06 17.89 -12.20
C ASN A 188 2.96 18.40 -11.28
N GLU A 189 3.00 18.05 -10.00
CA GLU A 189 1.97 18.45 -9.03
C GLU A 189 2.52 18.59 -7.62
N LEU A 190 2.03 19.63 -6.93
CA LEU A 190 2.23 19.86 -5.50
C LEU A 190 0.86 19.77 -4.82
N THR A 191 0.70 18.77 -3.95
CA THR A 191 -0.57 18.56 -3.25
C THR A 191 -0.73 19.53 -2.07
N TYR A 192 -1.92 20.09 -1.87
CA TYR A 192 -2.23 20.95 -0.72
C TYR A 192 -3.32 20.33 0.16
N GLN A 193 -3.41 20.81 1.39
CA GLN A 193 -4.39 20.33 2.36
C GLN A 193 -5.28 21.48 2.82
N THR A 194 -6.52 21.12 3.18
CA THR A 194 -7.53 22.04 3.70
C THR A 194 -7.90 21.60 5.11
N TYR A 195 -7.88 22.51 6.07
CA TYR A 195 -8.26 22.26 7.45
C TYR A 195 -9.38 23.22 7.88
N ASP A 196 -10.37 22.70 8.61
CA ASP A 196 -11.27 23.54 9.39
C ASP A 196 -10.48 23.98 10.64
N VAL A 197 -10.31 25.29 10.80
CA VAL A 197 -9.56 25.88 11.91
C VAL A 197 -10.41 26.82 12.75
N THR A 198 -11.74 26.78 12.58
CA THR A 198 -12.69 27.69 13.24
C THR A 198 -12.50 27.70 14.77
N ASP A 199 -12.35 26.52 15.38
CA ASP A 199 -12.24 26.34 16.84
C ASP A 199 -10.82 26.55 17.40
N LEU A 200 -9.84 26.86 16.54
CA LEU A 200 -8.45 27.18 16.95
C LEU A 200 -8.23 28.70 17.14
N LEU A 201 -9.15 29.53 16.64
CA LEU A 201 -9.01 30.98 16.62
C LEU A 201 -9.52 31.63 17.91
N GLU A 202 -8.82 32.66 18.35
CA GLU A 202 -9.20 33.52 19.46
C GLU A 202 -9.92 34.77 18.96
N SER A 203 -10.69 35.43 19.84
CA SER A 203 -11.66 36.48 19.44
C SER A 203 -11.06 37.75 18.82
N ARG A 204 -9.74 37.93 18.92
CA ARG A 204 -9.04 39.13 18.43
C ARG A 204 -7.62 38.79 17.98
N ASP A 205 -6.70 38.62 18.93
CA ASP A 205 -5.27 38.56 18.69
C ASP A 205 -4.85 37.10 18.45
N ASN A 206 -4.35 36.78 17.27
CA ASN A 206 -4.06 35.41 16.83
C ASN A 206 -2.65 35.30 16.20
N CYS A 207 -2.11 34.08 16.12
CA CYS A 207 -0.92 33.80 15.32
C CYS A 207 -1.03 32.45 14.61
N LEU A 208 -0.60 32.43 13.34
CA LEU A 208 -0.38 31.22 12.55
C LEU A 208 1.14 30.96 12.53
N GLY A 209 1.53 29.81 13.08
CA GLY A 209 2.89 29.27 13.01
C GLY A 209 2.95 28.09 12.06
N VAL A 210 4.07 27.91 11.36
CA VAL A 210 4.35 26.74 10.51
C VAL A 210 5.80 26.32 10.67
N ARG A 211 6.02 25.06 11.06
CA ARG A 211 7.31 24.36 10.98
C ARG A 211 7.51 23.91 9.54
N LEU A 212 8.69 24.12 8.97
CA LEU A 212 9.04 23.71 7.61
C LEU A 212 10.39 22.98 7.63
N ALA A 213 10.44 21.77 7.07
CA ALA A 213 11.64 20.96 6.95
C ALA A 213 11.83 20.40 5.52
N GLU A 214 13.01 19.83 5.27
CA GLU A 214 13.50 19.49 3.92
C GLU A 214 12.63 18.49 3.15
N GLY A 215 12.12 17.47 3.84
CA GLY A 215 11.31 16.38 3.29
C GLY A 215 11.96 15.72 2.06
N TRP A 216 11.12 15.16 1.19
CA TRP A 216 11.56 14.63 -0.10
C TRP A 216 11.95 15.72 -1.12
N PHE A 217 11.64 17.00 -0.87
CA PHE A 217 11.87 18.07 -1.84
C PHE A 217 13.35 18.48 -1.94
N THR A 218 13.97 18.71 -0.77
CA THR A 218 15.40 19.11 -0.66
C THR A 218 16.27 18.09 0.05
N GLY A 219 15.68 17.13 0.78
CA GLY A 219 16.40 16.13 1.54
C GLY A 219 17.15 15.10 0.70
N ARG A 220 17.91 14.26 1.39
CA ARG A 220 18.72 13.20 0.77
C ARG A 220 17.86 12.00 0.38
N LEU A 221 17.89 11.62 -0.89
CA LEU A 221 17.13 10.49 -1.44
C LEU A 221 18.02 9.50 -2.20
N SER A 222 17.60 8.24 -2.27
CA SER A 222 18.30 7.12 -2.90
C SER A 222 19.55 6.60 -2.18
N PHE A 223 20.01 5.44 -2.66
CA PHE A 223 21.13 4.67 -2.17
C PHE A 223 22.48 5.12 -2.75
N GLY A 224 23.57 4.49 -2.30
CA GLY A 224 24.93 4.80 -2.76
C GLY A 224 25.44 6.16 -2.27
N GLY A 225 24.96 6.59 -1.09
CA GLY A 225 25.16 7.92 -0.53
C GLY A 225 24.01 8.89 -0.83
N GLY A 226 23.22 8.63 -1.89
CA GLY A 226 22.05 9.42 -2.25
C GLY A 226 22.34 10.79 -2.86
N ILE A 227 21.28 11.52 -3.18
CA ILE A 227 21.31 12.83 -3.83
C ILE A 227 20.38 13.76 -3.05
N ARG A 228 20.90 14.92 -2.61
CA ARG A 228 20.10 16.01 -2.03
C ARG A 228 19.57 16.97 -3.11
N ASN A 229 18.61 17.81 -2.75
CA ASN A 229 18.10 18.89 -3.60
C ASN A 229 17.54 18.41 -4.96
N ARG A 230 16.88 17.24 -4.99
CA ARG A 230 16.48 16.58 -6.24
C ARG A 230 15.44 17.37 -7.04
N TYR A 231 14.57 18.13 -6.37
CA TYR A 231 13.51 18.94 -6.97
C TYR A 231 13.76 20.45 -6.85
N GLY A 232 14.51 20.87 -5.82
CA GLY A 232 14.95 22.24 -5.62
C GLY A 232 15.96 22.34 -4.50
N THR A 233 16.62 23.50 -4.37
CA THR A 233 17.66 23.77 -3.36
C THR A 233 17.15 24.50 -2.12
N ARG A 234 15.86 24.85 -2.09
CA ARG A 234 15.28 25.73 -1.08
C ARG A 234 13.85 25.27 -0.76
N THR A 235 13.55 25.05 0.52
CA THR A 235 12.19 24.75 0.98
C THR A 235 11.31 26.00 0.81
N SER A 236 10.01 25.81 0.58
CA SER A 236 9.07 26.93 0.51
C SER A 236 7.69 26.56 1.05
N LEU A 237 6.97 27.57 1.53
CA LEU A 237 5.64 27.46 2.12
C LEU A 237 4.67 28.37 1.37
N ILE A 238 3.45 27.89 1.08
CA ILE A 238 2.31 28.75 0.75
C ILE A 238 1.15 28.42 1.69
N ALA A 239 0.55 29.46 2.27
CA ALA A 239 -0.53 29.36 3.24
C ALA A 239 -1.58 30.44 2.99
N GLN A 240 -2.85 30.07 3.11
CA GLN A 240 -3.99 30.97 2.93
C GLN A 240 -5.07 30.59 3.95
N LEU A 241 -5.24 31.44 4.96
CA LEU A 241 -6.31 31.35 5.95
C LEU A 241 -7.46 32.25 5.51
N GLU A 242 -8.59 31.65 5.15
CA GLU A 242 -9.83 32.35 4.80
C GLU A 242 -10.80 32.32 5.98
N LEU A 243 -11.37 33.49 6.30
CA LEU A 243 -12.29 33.70 7.42
C LEU A 243 -13.60 34.27 6.90
N HIS A 244 -14.72 33.72 7.35
CA HIS A 244 -16.06 34.25 7.10
C HIS A 244 -16.70 34.67 8.42
N TYR A 245 -17.31 35.85 8.45
CA TYR A 245 -17.94 36.43 9.63
C TYR A 245 -19.47 36.33 9.56
N HIS A 246 -20.14 36.34 10.72
CA HIS A 246 -21.60 36.34 10.82
C HIS A 246 -22.27 37.59 10.21
N ASP A 247 -21.53 38.69 10.03
CA ASP A 247 -22.00 39.90 9.32
C ASP A 247 -21.97 39.75 7.78
N GLY A 248 -21.51 38.60 7.27
CA GLY A 248 -21.35 38.32 5.84
C GLY A 248 -20.05 38.84 5.22
N SER A 249 -19.19 39.53 5.99
CA SER A 249 -17.85 39.93 5.53
C SER A 249 -16.86 38.76 5.59
N SER A 250 -15.74 38.90 4.88
CA SER A 250 -14.64 37.95 4.91
C SER A 250 -13.28 38.63 5.07
N GLN A 251 -12.28 37.85 5.46
CA GLN A 251 -10.88 38.27 5.59
C GLN A 251 -10.00 37.10 5.12
N ILE A 252 -8.89 37.43 4.46
CA ILE A 252 -7.91 36.44 3.98
C ILE A 252 -6.55 36.84 4.58
N ILE A 253 -5.89 35.92 5.26
CA ILE A 253 -4.51 36.06 5.73
C ILE A 253 -3.63 35.15 4.89
N THR A 254 -2.62 35.71 4.23
CA THR A 254 -1.76 35.03 3.26
C THR A 254 -0.33 34.87 3.73
N SER A 255 0.38 33.89 3.15
CA SER A 255 1.84 33.84 3.06
C SER A 255 2.39 34.97 2.18
N ASP A 256 3.30 35.75 2.73
CA ASP A 256 3.93 36.93 2.13
C ASP A 256 5.16 37.37 2.96
N ASP A 257 5.83 38.43 2.52
CA ASP A 257 7.05 39.01 3.09
C ASP A 257 6.86 39.72 4.45
N ASP A 258 5.61 39.85 4.93
CA ASP A 258 5.33 40.28 6.32
C ASP A 258 5.49 39.14 7.33
N TRP A 259 5.68 37.90 6.88
CA TRP A 259 6.00 36.77 7.78
C TRP A 259 7.40 36.92 8.36
N THR A 260 7.57 36.40 9.57
CA THR A 260 8.87 36.29 10.23
C THR A 260 9.27 34.83 10.38
N VAL A 261 10.58 34.55 10.39
CA VAL A 261 11.14 33.20 10.43
C VAL A 261 12.35 33.11 11.36
N ALA A 262 12.47 31.98 12.06
CA ALA A 262 13.60 31.64 12.93
C ALA A 262 13.95 30.14 12.76
N GLN A 263 15.18 29.73 13.09
CA GLN A 263 15.54 28.30 13.08
C GLN A 263 15.03 27.61 14.35
N GLY A 264 14.28 26.51 14.19
CA GLY A 264 13.64 25.81 15.31
C GLY A 264 14.55 24.86 16.08
N PRO A 265 14.04 24.25 17.17
CA PRO A 265 14.77 23.27 17.97
C PRO A 265 15.14 22.00 17.20
N ILE A 266 14.43 21.63 16.13
CA ILE A 266 14.87 20.55 15.24
C ILE A 266 16.06 21.03 14.42
N ARG A 267 17.26 20.55 14.76
CA ARG A 267 18.55 20.92 14.13
C ARG A 267 18.91 20.06 12.92
N LEU A 268 18.26 18.91 12.76
CA LEU A 268 18.35 18.03 11.60
C LEU A 268 17.02 17.25 11.50
N ALA A 269 16.46 17.14 10.30
CA ALA A 269 15.26 16.35 10.00
C ALA A 269 15.40 15.68 8.62
N GLU A 270 16.08 14.53 8.57
CA GLU A 270 16.26 13.78 7.31
C GLU A 270 15.47 12.46 7.34
N ILE A 271 14.77 12.14 6.24
CA ILE A 271 13.95 10.91 6.13
C ILE A 271 14.74 9.63 6.47
N TYR A 272 16.01 9.56 6.08
CA TYR A 272 16.87 8.39 6.33
C TYR A 272 17.63 8.48 7.66
N ASN A 273 18.22 9.64 7.99
CA ASN A 273 19.15 9.71 9.13
C ASN A 273 18.47 9.95 10.49
N GLY A 274 17.20 10.36 10.52
CA GLY A 274 16.43 10.62 11.73
C GLY A 274 16.29 12.12 12.04
N GLU A 275 15.91 12.42 13.27
CA GLU A 275 15.70 13.78 13.78
C GLU A 275 16.67 14.12 14.92
N LYS A 276 17.23 15.34 14.93
CA LYS A 276 18.00 15.87 16.07
C LYS A 276 17.28 17.06 16.65
N TYR A 277 16.66 16.87 17.80
CA TYR A 277 15.89 17.89 18.51
C TYR A 277 16.68 18.42 19.70
N ASP A 278 16.92 19.73 19.73
CA ASP A 278 17.57 20.41 20.85
C ASP A 278 16.55 21.20 21.67
N ALA A 279 16.11 20.66 22.81
CA ALA A 279 15.14 21.33 23.67
C ALA A 279 15.73 22.53 24.41
N THR A 280 17.06 22.71 24.42
CA THR A 280 17.70 23.85 25.09
C THR A 280 17.45 25.17 24.36
N VAL A 281 17.10 25.10 23.08
CA VAL A 281 16.87 26.21 22.14
C VAL A 281 15.43 26.27 21.62
N GLU A 282 14.49 25.61 22.31
CA GLU A 282 13.05 25.83 22.14
C GLU A 282 12.73 27.34 22.21
N LEU A 283 11.75 27.78 21.42
CA LEU A 283 11.20 29.14 21.45
C LEU A 283 9.77 29.07 22.03
N PRO A 284 9.58 29.24 23.35
CA PRO A 284 8.26 29.14 23.98
C PRO A 284 7.28 30.14 23.38
N GLY A 285 6.06 29.70 23.08
CA GLY A 285 5.01 30.56 22.54
C GLY A 285 5.27 31.11 21.13
N TRP A 286 6.22 30.55 20.35
CA TRP A 286 6.56 31.03 19.01
C TRP A 286 5.35 31.20 18.07
N SER A 287 4.34 30.32 18.19
CA SER A 287 3.09 30.29 17.43
C SER A 287 1.91 30.99 18.13
N SER A 288 2.18 31.79 19.18
CA SER A 288 1.22 32.67 19.85
C SER A 288 1.35 34.13 19.37
N HIS A 289 0.36 34.98 19.64
CA HIS A 289 0.40 36.39 19.23
C HIS A 289 1.43 37.22 20.03
N GLU A 290 1.79 36.82 21.26
CA GLU A 290 2.64 37.59 22.15
C GLU A 290 4.05 37.85 21.58
N HIS A 291 4.82 38.72 22.25
CA HIS A 291 6.19 39.03 21.85
C HIS A 291 7.10 37.81 22.06
N VAL A 292 7.53 37.20 20.97
CA VAL A 292 8.36 36.01 20.96
C VAL A 292 9.84 36.35 21.19
N THR A 293 10.51 35.56 22.02
CA THR A 293 11.96 35.64 22.21
C THR A 293 12.72 35.03 21.03
N GLY A 294 14.01 35.33 20.93
CA GLY A 294 14.91 34.79 19.90
C GLY A 294 15.19 35.77 18.76
N HIS A 295 15.99 35.34 17.79
CA HIS A 295 16.29 36.12 16.58
C HIS A 295 15.36 35.69 15.45
N TRP A 296 14.57 36.63 14.95
CA TRP A 296 13.61 36.44 13.86
C TRP A 296 14.00 37.36 12.69
N GLU A 297 14.07 36.80 11.49
CA GLU A 297 14.27 37.55 10.24
C GLU A 297 12.95 37.63 9.45
N HIS A 298 12.87 38.53 8.47
CA HIS A 298 11.74 38.53 7.52
C HIS A 298 11.84 37.36 6.54
N ALA A 299 10.71 36.73 6.25
CA ALA A 299 10.63 35.72 5.20
C ALA A 299 10.80 36.36 3.82
N VAL A 300 11.46 35.66 2.90
CA VAL A 300 11.61 36.11 1.51
C VAL A 300 10.45 35.57 0.68
N ALA A 301 9.69 36.47 0.06
CA ALA A 301 8.72 36.09 -0.95
C ALA A 301 9.41 35.59 -2.23
N LEU A 302 9.00 34.42 -2.70
CA LEU A 302 9.47 33.79 -3.93
C LEU A 302 8.49 34.05 -5.08
N PRO A 303 8.95 33.96 -6.35
CA PRO A 303 8.05 33.78 -7.49
C PRO A 303 7.13 32.57 -7.27
N PHE A 304 5.91 32.65 -7.79
CA PHE A 304 5.01 31.50 -7.78
C PHE A 304 5.59 30.35 -8.61
N ILE A 305 5.37 29.10 -8.20
CA ILE A 305 5.88 27.91 -8.89
C ILE A 305 5.43 27.87 -10.37
N TYR A 306 6.22 27.23 -11.24
CA TYR A 306 5.97 27.15 -12.69
C TYR A 306 4.51 26.75 -13.02
N GLU A 307 3.93 27.35 -14.06
CA GLU A 307 2.53 27.10 -14.47
C GLU A 307 2.26 25.64 -14.86
N THR A 308 3.29 24.89 -15.25
CA THR A 308 3.23 23.46 -15.54
C THR A 308 2.96 22.60 -14.30
N VAL A 309 3.26 23.11 -13.09
CA VAL A 309 3.03 22.39 -11.83
C VAL A 309 1.59 22.65 -11.36
N LYS A 310 0.81 21.57 -11.20
CA LYS A 310 -0.57 21.63 -10.71
C LYS A 310 -0.58 21.81 -9.19
N LEU A 311 -1.37 22.77 -8.69
CA LEU A 311 -1.74 22.84 -7.28
C LEU A 311 -3.09 22.15 -7.12
N THR A 312 -3.12 21.03 -6.40
CA THR A 312 -4.31 20.19 -6.28
C THR A 312 -4.46 19.65 -4.85
N ALA A 313 -5.66 19.30 -4.41
CA ALA A 313 -5.82 18.63 -3.12
C ALA A 313 -5.38 17.15 -3.16
N GLY A 314 -5.22 16.60 -4.37
CA GLY A 314 -5.04 15.16 -4.58
C GLY A 314 -6.35 14.38 -4.40
N TYR A 315 -6.24 13.06 -4.49
CA TYR A 315 -7.27 12.09 -4.11
C TYR A 315 -6.89 11.32 -2.86
N ARG A 316 -5.59 11.09 -2.64
CA ARG A 316 -5.05 10.25 -1.57
C ARG A 316 -5.45 10.73 -0.18
N GLU A 317 -5.74 9.79 0.71
CA GLU A 317 -5.81 10.08 2.13
C GLU A 317 -4.47 10.61 2.67
N PRO A 318 -4.51 11.41 3.75
CA PRO A 318 -3.31 11.89 4.41
C PRO A 318 -2.60 10.76 5.15
N VAL A 319 -1.29 10.90 5.29
CA VAL A 319 -0.50 10.09 6.24
C VAL A 319 -0.84 10.57 7.65
N ARG A 320 -1.05 9.63 8.58
CA ARG A 320 -1.44 9.92 9.97
C ARG A 320 -0.64 9.05 10.95
N ARG A 321 -0.72 9.42 12.22
CA ARG A 321 -0.29 8.61 13.37
C ARG A 321 -1.47 7.72 13.75
N ILE A 322 -1.41 6.43 13.39
CA ILE A 322 -2.57 5.53 13.35
C ILE A 322 -2.79 4.84 14.70
N GLU A 323 -1.74 4.29 15.30
CA GLU A 323 -1.81 3.61 16.59
C GLU A 323 -0.48 3.73 17.36
N THR A 324 -0.47 3.31 18.62
CA THR A 324 0.71 3.34 19.49
C THR A 324 0.99 1.97 20.10
N LEU A 325 2.20 1.44 19.91
CA LEU A 325 2.65 0.20 20.55
C LEU A 325 3.56 0.49 21.75
N LYS A 326 3.37 -0.25 22.83
CA LYS A 326 4.29 -0.26 23.98
C LYS A 326 5.37 -1.32 23.75
N PRO A 327 6.58 -1.16 24.28
CA PRO A 327 7.56 -2.23 24.27
C PRO A 327 7.02 -3.45 25.04
N ILE A 328 7.23 -4.64 24.50
CA ILE A 328 6.87 -5.91 25.15
C ILE A 328 8.03 -6.49 25.95
N SER A 329 9.27 -6.12 25.63
CA SER A 329 10.45 -6.54 26.40
C SER A 329 11.57 -5.49 26.39
N LYS A 330 12.43 -5.58 27.41
CA LYS A 330 13.68 -4.82 27.55
C LYS A 330 14.85 -5.82 27.55
N ILE A 331 15.74 -5.70 26.58
CA ILE A 331 16.88 -6.59 26.39
C ILE A 331 18.15 -5.84 26.78
N THR A 332 19.04 -6.50 27.52
CA THR A 332 20.43 -6.03 27.73
C THR A 332 21.33 -6.78 26.76
N THR A 333 22.04 -6.07 25.90
CA THR A 333 22.87 -6.68 24.86
C THR A 333 24.18 -7.24 25.42
N PRO A 334 24.93 -8.08 24.67
CA PRO A 334 26.25 -8.55 25.09
C PRO A 334 27.26 -7.42 25.37
N THR A 335 27.13 -6.25 24.72
CA THR A 335 27.93 -5.05 25.01
C THR A 335 27.32 -4.12 26.08
N GLY A 336 26.24 -4.53 26.75
CA GLY A 336 25.62 -3.81 27.88
C GLY A 336 24.61 -2.73 27.50
N LYS A 337 24.24 -2.60 26.22
CA LYS A 337 23.25 -1.61 25.76
C LYS A 337 21.84 -2.04 26.15
N THR A 338 20.92 -1.08 26.26
CA THR A 338 19.48 -1.36 26.36
C THR A 338 18.86 -1.37 24.97
N ILE A 339 18.14 -2.44 24.63
CA ILE A 339 17.22 -2.51 23.49
C ILE A 339 15.79 -2.63 24.02
N LEU A 340 14.86 -1.95 23.35
CA LEU A 340 13.43 -2.15 23.52
C LEU A 340 12.88 -2.90 22.32
N ASP A 341 12.15 -3.97 22.59
CA ASP A 341 11.44 -4.76 21.59
C ASP A 341 9.95 -4.42 21.65
N PHE A 342 9.38 -4.01 20.52
CA PHE A 342 7.96 -3.68 20.37
C PHE A 342 7.10 -4.88 19.95
N GLY A 343 7.70 -6.05 19.72
CA GLY A 343 7.01 -7.27 19.29
C GLY A 343 6.55 -7.25 17.84
N GLN A 344 6.96 -6.24 17.07
CA GLN A 344 6.53 -5.99 15.70
C GLN A 344 7.52 -5.06 15.00
N ASN A 345 8.03 -5.48 13.84
CA ASN A 345 8.65 -4.58 12.86
C ASN A 345 7.57 -3.66 12.26
N LEU A 346 7.76 -2.35 12.35
CA LEU A 346 6.73 -1.33 12.08
C LEU A 346 7.35 -0.06 11.49
N VAL A 347 6.52 0.76 10.86
CA VAL A 347 6.93 2.09 10.35
C VAL A 347 6.34 3.22 11.17
N GLY A 348 7.19 4.19 11.50
CA GLY A 348 6.83 5.32 12.35
C GLY A 348 8.03 5.90 13.09
N TYR A 349 7.81 6.33 14.33
CA TYR A 349 8.85 6.90 15.19
C TYR A 349 8.58 6.58 16.67
N VAL A 350 9.61 6.66 17.52
CA VAL A 350 9.45 6.47 18.98
C VAL A 350 9.12 7.79 19.65
N ARG A 351 8.04 7.83 20.43
CA ARG A 351 7.64 8.97 21.27
C ARG A 351 8.20 8.81 22.67
N ILE A 352 8.96 9.81 23.12
CA ILE A 352 9.34 9.99 24.51
C ILE A 352 8.20 10.70 25.26
N LYS A 353 7.55 10.02 26.21
CA LYS A 353 6.44 10.60 27.01
C LYS A 353 6.93 11.45 28.18
N SER A 354 7.96 10.97 28.84
CA SER A 354 8.57 11.61 30.00
C SER A 354 10.04 11.24 30.06
N VAL A 355 10.88 12.25 30.24
CA VAL A 355 12.31 12.11 30.47
C VAL A 355 12.76 13.33 31.26
N GLN A 356 13.56 13.11 32.30
CA GLN A 356 14.07 14.16 33.19
C GLN A 356 15.58 13.96 33.34
N GLY A 357 16.36 15.02 33.32
CA GLY A 357 17.81 14.93 33.40
C GLY A 357 18.48 16.27 33.12
N GLN A 358 19.81 16.30 33.20
CA GLN A 358 20.58 17.53 33.09
C GLN A 358 20.40 18.22 31.72
N ARG A 359 20.33 19.56 31.74
CA ARG A 359 20.29 20.38 30.53
C ARG A 359 21.49 20.06 29.63
N GLY A 360 21.25 19.82 28.34
CA GLY A 360 22.29 19.46 27.38
C GLY A 360 22.64 17.97 27.32
N HIS A 361 22.02 17.12 28.15
CA HIS A 361 22.18 15.66 28.01
C HIS A 361 21.43 15.15 26.77
N GLU A 362 22.05 14.26 26.00
CA GLU A 362 21.48 13.69 24.78
C GLU A 362 20.95 12.26 25.02
N VAL A 363 19.67 12.05 24.72
CA VAL A 363 19.07 10.72 24.60
C VAL A 363 19.14 10.30 23.14
N THR A 364 19.78 9.16 22.84
CA THR A 364 19.92 8.63 21.48
C THR A 364 19.02 7.41 21.28
N LEU A 365 18.16 7.44 20.26
CA LEU A 365 17.30 6.33 19.86
C LEU A 365 17.78 5.79 18.51
N LYS A 366 18.19 4.52 18.47
CA LYS A 366 18.63 3.84 17.24
C LYS A 366 17.63 2.75 16.86
N HIS A 367 17.28 2.69 15.59
CA HIS A 367 16.26 1.79 15.08
C HIS A 367 16.88 0.73 14.15
N ALA A 368 16.42 -0.52 14.25
CA ALA A 368 16.74 -1.62 13.35
C ALA A 368 15.58 -2.62 13.31
N GLU A 369 15.45 -3.37 12.22
CA GLU A 369 14.37 -4.36 12.06
C GLU A 369 14.61 -5.66 12.83
N VAL A 370 15.88 -6.01 13.07
CA VAL A 370 16.31 -7.30 13.60
C VAL A 370 17.50 -7.17 14.55
N LEU A 371 17.74 -8.23 15.31
CA LEU A 371 18.98 -8.42 16.07
C LEU A 371 19.93 -9.34 15.30
N GLU A 372 21.23 -9.09 15.44
CA GLU A 372 22.29 -9.98 14.96
C GLU A 372 23.33 -10.10 16.08
N ASN A 373 23.71 -11.33 16.44
CA ASN A 373 24.62 -11.62 17.57
C ASN A 373 24.21 -10.96 18.92
N GLY A 374 22.91 -10.70 19.12
CA GLY A 374 22.38 -10.04 20.33
C GLY A 374 22.50 -8.51 20.34
N GLU A 375 22.91 -7.89 19.24
CA GLU A 375 23.02 -6.44 19.02
C GLU A 375 22.07 -5.99 17.90
N LEU A 376 21.84 -4.69 17.72
CA LEU A 376 21.00 -4.17 16.61
C LEU A 376 21.64 -4.44 15.24
N GLY A 377 20.91 -5.12 14.35
CA GLY A 377 21.33 -5.42 12.98
C GLY A 377 21.21 -4.21 12.05
N VAL A 378 22.12 -3.23 12.18
CA VAL A 378 22.05 -1.95 11.42
C VAL A 378 22.73 -1.98 10.04
N ARG A 379 23.56 -2.98 9.74
CA ARG A 379 24.23 -3.12 8.42
C ARG A 379 23.26 -3.04 7.21
N PRO A 380 22.05 -3.64 7.23
CA PRO A 380 21.13 -3.62 6.09
C PRO A 380 20.52 -2.24 5.80
N LEU A 381 20.66 -1.27 6.72
CA LEU A 381 20.19 0.10 6.51
C LEU A 381 21.02 0.86 5.45
N ARG A 382 22.24 0.37 5.13
CA ARG A 382 23.20 0.98 4.20
C ARG A 382 23.56 2.42 4.63
N ALA A 383 23.46 3.45 3.76
CA ALA A 383 23.77 4.83 4.13
C ALA A 383 22.56 5.54 4.77
N CYS A 384 22.05 4.96 5.86
CA CYS A 384 20.87 5.39 6.61
C CYS A 384 21.15 5.21 8.11
N ASP A 385 21.30 6.32 8.84
CA ASP A 385 21.65 6.26 10.27
C ASP A 385 20.48 5.82 11.16
N ALA A 386 19.23 6.06 10.73
CA ALA A 386 17.99 5.78 11.47
C ALA A 386 18.06 6.11 12.97
N THR A 387 18.67 7.26 13.30
CA THR A 387 19.06 7.63 14.67
C THR A 387 18.47 8.98 15.06
N ASP A 388 17.57 8.98 16.03
CA ASP A 388 17.03 10.20 16.61
C ASP A 388 17.84 10.61 17.85
N ILE A 389 17.99 11.92 18.07
CA ILE A 389 18.68 12.49 19.23
C ILE A 389 17.81 13.59 19.86
N TYR A 390 17.50 13.45 21.15
CA TYR A 390 16.77 14.45 21.94
C TYR A 390 17.68 15.04 23.02
N THR A 391 17.99 16.34 22.93
CA THR A 391 18.81 17.07 23.91
C THR A 391 17.91 17.68 24.98
N LEU A 392 18.11 17.34 26.25
CA LEU A 392 17.24 17.75 27.36
C LEU A 392 17.34 19.24 27.72
N ARG A 393 16.20 19.88 28.04
CA ARG A 393 16.16 21.30 28.48
C ARG A 393 16.49 21.54 29.95
N GLY A 394 16.31 20.53 30.82
CA GLY A 394 16.79 20.52 32.21
C GLY A 394 15.80 20.86 33.34
N ASP A 395 14.61 20.26 33.36
CA ASP A 395 13.61 20.53 34.41
C ASP A 395 13.70 19.48 35.56
N ALA A 396 14.10 19.94 36.76
CA ALA A 396 14.24 19.22 38.06
C ALA A 396 15.55 18.41 38.32
N GLU A 397 15.81 18.11 39.61
CA GLU A 397 17.14 18.15 40.27
C GLU A 397 18.14 16.98 40.01
N PRO A 398 19.45 17.17 40.32
CA PRO A 398 20.52 16.30 39.83
C PRO A 398 21.11 15.31 40.87
N GLU A 399 21.09 14.01 40.57
CA GLU A 399 22.10 13.02 41.03
C GLU A 399 22.53 12.08 39.88
N VAL A 400 23.56 11.26 40.10
CA VAL A 400 24.48 10.69 39.08
C VAL A 400 24.41 9.12 39.06
N GLN A 401 24.82 8.33 38.05
CA GLN A 401 25.71 8.51 36.88
C GLN A 401 25.56 7.38 35.81
N ILE A 402 25.33 7.74 34.53
CA ILE A 402 25.73 7.02 33.24
C ILE A 402 25.26 5.55 33.05
N ASP A 403 24.77 5.05 31.89
CA ASP A 403 24.74 5.54 30.49
C ASP A 403 23.30 5.80 29.95
N ASN A 404 23.10 7.00 29.38
CA ASN A 404 22.08 7.47 28.42
C ASN A 404 20.58 7.08 28.52
N TRP A 405 20.09 6.58 29.66
CA TRP A 405 18.70 6.86 30.10
C TRP A 405 18.74 7.51 31.48
N PRO A 406 18.14 8.69 31.69
CA PRO A 406 18.30 9.41 32.93
C PRO A 406 17.27 8.93 33.99
N SER A 407 17.80 8.59 35.17
CA SER A 407 17.19 7.87 36.31
C SER A 407 16.99 6.36 36.14
N GLN A 408 17.29 5.62 37.22
CA GLN A 408 16.92 4.20 37.38
C GLN A 408 15.49 4.03 37.94
N GLU A 409 14.89 5.10 38.47
CA GLU A 409 13.56 5.07 39.08
C GLU A 409 12.41 5.15 38.06
N HIS A 410 12.66 5.74 36.88
CA HIS A 410 11.69 5.76 35.79
C HIS A 410 11.92 4.61 34.80
N ASP A 411 10.94 3.70 34.73
CA ASP A 411 10.94 2.60 33.78
C ASP A 411 10.90 3.11 32.32
N VAL A 412 12.00 2.91 31.61
CA VAL A 412 12.16 3.22 30.18
C VAL A 412 11.08 2.54 29.30
N VAL A 413 10.54 1.39 29.72
CA VAL A 413 9.43 0.70 29.03
C VAL A 413 8.12 1.48 29.16
N ALA A 414 7.89 2.16 30.29
CA ALA A 414 6.71 2.99 30.52
C ALA A 414 6.83 4.38 29.86
N ALA A 415 8.07 4.87 29.69
CA ALA A 415 8.37 6.20 29.16
C ALA A 415 8.35 6.28 27.62
N LEU A 416 8.59 5.17 26.91
CA LEU A 416 8.65 5.12 25.45
C LEU A 416 7.47 4.37 24.83
N GLU A 417 6.99 4.83 23.68
CA GLU A 417 6.05 4.08 22.82
C GLU A 417 6.40 4.30 21.34
N ALA A 418 6.20 3.28 20.50
CA ALA A 418 6.28 3.43 19.06
C ALA A 418 4.95 3.99 18.54
N VAL A 419 5.02 5.01 17.67
CA VAL A 419 3.86 5.61 16.99
C VAL A 419 3.85 5.11 15.56
N VAL A 420 2.89 4.25 15.21
CA VAL A 420 2.77 3.67 13.86
C VAL A 420 2.21 4.73 12.91
N CYS A 421 2.87 4.94 11.77
CA CYS A 421 2.51 5.97 10.79
C CYS A 421 2.41 5.38 9.38
N HIS A 422 1.26 5.57 8.75
CA HIS A 422 1.06 5.26 7.33
C HIS A 422 -0.05 6.14 6.73
N THR A 423 -0.28 6.02 5.42
CA THR A 423 -1.48 6.59 4.78
C THR A 423 -2.71 6.00 5.45
N ASP A 424 -3.63 6.84 5.93
CA ASP A 424 -4.90 6.37 6.49
C ASP A 424 -5.75 5.77 5.36
N MET A 425 -5.57 4.47 5.13
CA MET A 425 -6.37 3.66 4.22
C MET A 425 -7.43 2.88 5.02
N GLU A 426 -8.59 2.67 4.42
CA GLU A 426 -9.63 1.81 5.02
C GLU A 426 -9.18 0.35 5.02
N GLU A 427 -9.17 -0.33 6.16
CA GLU A 427 -9.01 -1.79 6.19
C GLU A 427 -10.28 -2.44 5.63
N GLN A 428 -10.14 -3.28 4.61
CA GLN A 428 -11.28 -3.84 3.87
C GLN A 428 -11.31 -5.38 3.90
N GLY A 429 -10.15 -6.04 3.88
CA GLY A 429 -10.04 -7.51 3.79
C GLY A 429 -9.57 -8.16 5.09
N THR A 430 -10.20 -9.28 5.48
CA THR A 430 -9.75 -10.10 6.62
C THR A 430 -9.69 -11.58 6.25
N PHE A 431 -8.69 -12.31 6.73
CA PHE A 431 -8.54 -13.75 6.55
C PHE A 431 -8.19 -14.42 7.89
N ALA A 432 -8.70 -15.63 8.11
CA ALA A 432 -8.27 -16.53 9.18
C ALA A 432 -8.50 -17.99 8.79
N CYS A 433 -7.69 -18.91 9.33
CA CYS A 433 -7.87 -20.36 9.17
C CYS A 433 -7.39 -21.15 10.39
N SER A 434 -7.57 -22.46 10.36
CA SER A 434 -7.18 -23.37 11.45
C SER A 434 -5.67 -23.60 11.62
N ASP A 435 -4.82 -22.77 10.99
CA ASP A 435 -3.36 -22.82 11.12
C ASP A 435 -2.84 -21.44 11.54
N ASP A 436 -2.22 -21.38 12.73
CA ASP A 436 -1.78 -20.13 13.33
C ASP A 436 -0.60 -19.49 12.60
N LYS A 437 0.24 -20.27 11.89
CA LYS A 437 1.35 -19.73 11.11
C LYS A 437 0.86 -19.07 9.82
N LEU A 438 -0.22 -19.56 9.22
CA LEU A 438 -0.89 -18.87 8.12
C LEU A 438 -1.70 -17.65 8.57
N ASN A 439 -2.27 -17.68 9.77
CA ASN A 439 -2.85 -16.47 10.39
C ASN A 439 -1.77 -15.40 10.61
N GLN A 440 -0.60 -15.79 11.13
CA GLN A 440 0.55 -14.90 11.27
C GLN A 440 1.06 -14.41 9.91
N LEU A 441 1.17 -15.28 8.89
CA LEU A 441 1.56 -14.86 7.54
C LEU A 441 0.63 -13.78 6.97
N PHE A 442 -0.69 -13.92 7.10
CA PHE A 442 -1.62 -12.87 6.67
C PHE A 442 -1.43 -11.56 7.44
N SER A 443 -1.18 -11.65 8.76
CA SER A 443 -0.85 -10.49 9.60
C SER A 443 0.43 -9.80 9.11
N ASN A 444 1.48 -10.56 8.80
CA ASN A 444 2.74 -10.05 8.26
C ASN A 444 2.55 -9.32 6.93
N VAL A 445 1.71 -9.84 6.02
CA VAL A 445 1.39 -9.18 4.75
C VAL A 445 0.65 -7.86 4.99
N ARG A 446 -0.32 -7.84 5.92
CA ARG A 446 -1.05 -6.63 6.32
C ARG A 446 -0.12 -5.56 6.90
N TRP A 447 0.83 -5.94 7.75
CA TRP A 447 1.86 -5.05 8.29
C TRP A 447 2.77 -4.53 7.18
N SER A 448 3.38 -5.41 6.38
CA SER A 448 4.28 -4.98 5.30
C SER A 448 3.61 -4.13 4.23
N MET A 449 2.31 -4.31 3.98
CA MET A 449 1.56 -3.39 3.13
C MET A 449 1.46 -2.00 3.75
N ARG A 450 0.93 -1.88 4.98
CA ARG A 450 0.65 -0.54 5.54
C ARG A 450 1.93 0.24 5.85
N ASP A 451 2.95 -0.45 6.32
CA ASP A 451 4.29 0.09 6.56
C ASP A 451 4.89 0.75 5.30
N ASN A 452 4.68 0.14 4.14
CA ASN A 452 5.18 0.63 2.85
C ASN A 452 4.17 1.49 2.07
N PHE A 453 3.02 1.84 2.64
CA PHE A 453 2.06 2.76 2.01
C PHE A 453 2.06 4.10 2.75
N LEU A 454 3.22 4.77 2.75
CA LEU A 454 3.44 6.08 3.37
C LEU A 454 3.59 7.13 2.26
N SER A 455 2.48 7.81 1.92
CA SER A 455 2.33 8.74 0.79
C SER A 455 2.45 8.13 -0.62
N ILE A 456 3.34 7.16 -0.81
CA ILE A 456 3.53 6.35 -2.03
C ILE A 456 3.69 4.87 -1.64
N PRO A 457 3.51 3.90 -2.55
CA PRO A 457 3.77 2.48 -2.31
C PRO A 457 5.27 2.18 -2.44
N THR A 458 6.02 2.17 -1.34
CA THR A 458 7.48 1.95 -1.31
C THR A 458 7.87 0.48 -1.40
N ASP A 459 9.10 0.19 -1.84
CA ASP A 459 9.69 -1.15 -1.78
C ASP A 459 9.88 -1.64 -0.33
N CYS A 460 10.59 -0.84 0.45
CA CYS A 460 10.91 -1.08 1.84
C CYS A 460 10.96 0.25 2.62
N PRO A 461 10.78 0.29 3.95
CA PRO A 461 10.58 1.55 4.66
C PRO A 461 11.75 1.98 5.56
N GLN A 462 12.84 1.20 5.64
CA GLN A 462 13.91 1.34 6.64
C GLN A 462 15.23 1.91 6.08
N ARG A 463 15.72 1.42 4.94
CA ARG A 463 17.04 1.77 4.38
C ARG A 463 17.02 3.08 3.60
N ASP A 464 18.15 3.44 3.01
CA ASP A 464 18.36 4.59 2.11
C ASP A 464 17.71 4.39 0.72
N GLU A 465 16.42 4.03 0.70
CA GLU A 465 15.67 3.74 -0.52
C GLU A 465 14.24 4.27 -0.39
N ARG A 466 13.27 3.43 0.00
CA ARG A 466 11.89 3.84 0.24
C ARG A 466 11.27 4.48 -1.01
N LEU A 467 11.51 3.84 -2.16
CA LEU A 467 11.16 4.35 -3.49
C LEU A 467 9.92 3.63 -4.00
N GLY A 468 9.10 4.32 -4.80
CA GLY A 468 7.91 3.72 -5.39
C GLY A 468 8.23 2.78 -6.55
N TRP A 469 8.84 1.63 -6.26
CA TRP A 469 9.26 0.64 -7.24
C TRP A 469 8.06 -0.01 -7.95
N THR A 470 8.13 -0.03 -9.28
CA THR A 470 6.98 -0.32 -10.13
C THR A 470 6.62 -1.81 -10.18
N GLY A 471 7.61 -2.71 -10.24
CA GLY A 471 7.39 -4.16 -10.34
C GLY A 471 6.78 -4.76 -9.07
N ASP A 472 7.25 -4.29 -7.92
CA ASP A 472 6.75 -4.66 -6.60
C ASP A 472 5.24 -4.40 -6.50
N LEU A 473 4.80 -3.19 -6.86
CA LEU A 473 3.38 -2.86 -6.90
C LEU A 473 2.63 -3.63 -7.99
N ALA A 474 3.22 -3.81 -9.19
CA ALA A 474 2.57 -4.47 -10.33
C ALA A 474 2.07 -5.89 -9.96
N LEU A 475 2.84 -6.60 -9.14
CA LEU A 475 2.53 -7.95 -8.67
C LEU A 475 1.72 -7.96 -7.37
N PHE A 476 1.91 -6.99 -6.48
CA PHE A 476 1.21 -6.92 -5.19
C PHE A 476 -0.19 -6.25 -5.27
N ALA A 477 -0.47 -5.40 -6.27
CA ALA A 477 -1.72 -4.64 -6.36
C ALA A 477 -3.04 -5.48 -6.25
N PRO A 478 -3.13 -6.71 -6.81
CA PRO A 478 -4.30 -7.58 -6.61
C PRO A 478 -4.51 -8.04 -5.15
N THR A 479 -3.45 -8.06 -4.34
CA THR A 479 -3.52 -8.34 -2.89
C THR A 479 -3.75 -7.06 -2.11
N ALA A 480 -3.08 -5.97 -2.48
CA ALA A 480 -3.25 -4.66 -1.86
C ALA A 480 -4.72 -4.20 -1.85
N THR A 481 -5.38 -4.31 -3.00
CA THR A 481 -6.80 -3.95 -3.20
C THR A 481 -7.79 -4.82 -2.42
N TYR A 482 -7.36 -5.99 -1.92
CA TYR A 482 -8.15 -6.80 -1.00
C TYR A 482 -7.96 -6.33 0.45
N ILE A 483 -6.72 -6.13 0.91
CA ILE A 483 -6.45 -5.84 2.32
C ILE A 483 -6.91 -4.43 2.71
N TYR A 484 -6.59 -3.42 1.89
CA TYR A 484 -6.94 -2.02 2.16
C TYR A 484 -7.55 -1.32 0.94
N GLY A 485 -8.38 -0.31 1.20
CA GLY A 485 -8.93 0.62 0.21
C GLY A 485 -7.87 1.57 -0.33
N CYS A 486 -6.93 1.06 -1.14
CA CYS A 486 -5.79 1.81 -1.66
C CYS A 486 -6.05 2.57 -2.98
N TYR A 487 -7.30 2.65 -3.45
CA TYR A 487 -7.62 3.33 -4.71
C TYR A 487 -7.17 4.81 -4.78
N PRO A 488 -7.39 5.65 -3.75
CA PRO A 488 -7.09 7.08 -3.87
C PRO A 488 -5.58 7.36 -3.92
N ILE A 489 -4.79 6.71 -3.06
CA ILE A 489 -3.31 6.79 -3.09
C ILE A 489 -2.72 6.28 -4.40
N LEU A 490 -3.17 5.12 -4.91
CA LEU A 490 -2.62 4.58 -6.15
C LEU A 490 -3.08 5.39 -7.38
N ARG A 491 -4.27 6.00 -7.37
CA ARG A 491 -4.71 6.90 -8.46
C ARG A 491 -3.84 8.15 -8.57
N ASP A 492 -3.39 8.73 -7.45
CA ASP A 492 -2.45 9.85 -7.48
C ASP A 492 -1.05 9.40 -7.92
N TRP A 493 -0.53 8.30 -7.36
CA TRP A 493 0.78 7.75 -7.74
C TRP A 493 0.85 7.43 -9.24
N LEU A 494 -0.20 6.85 -9.82
CA LEU A 494 -0.28 6.56 -11.25
C LEU A 494 -0.28 7.83 -12.15
N LYS A 495 -0.74 9.00 -11.67
CA LYS A 495 -0.56 10.26 -12.42
C LYS A 495 0.90 10.69 -12.44
N GLY A 496 1.59 10.55 -11.31
CA GLY A 496 3.02 10.84 -11.18
C GLY A 496 3.84 9.93 -12.10
N LEU A 497 3.52 8.64 -12.09
CA LEU A 497 4.12 7.64 -12.97
C LEU A 497 3.95 8.00 -14.46
N TRP A 498 2.74 8.39 -14.89
CA TRP A 498 2.50 8.81 -16.27
C TRP A 498 3.34 10.04 -16.66
N PHE A 499 3.44 11.04 -15.79
CA PHE A 499 4.31 12.20 -16.03
C PHE A 499 5.79 11.80 -16.18
N ASP A 500 6.29 10.95 -15.30
CA ASP A 500 7.68 10.49 -15.38
C ASP A 500 7.93 9.62 -16.63
N GLN A 501 6.95 8.79 -17.04
CA GLN A 501 6.97 8.04 -18.29
C GLN A 501 7.07 8.95 -19.53
N GLN A 502 6.33 10.06 -19.55
CA GLN A 502 6.43 11.05 -20.64
C GLN A 502 7.84 11.64 -20.75
N ARG A 503 8.52 11.87 -19.61
CA ARG A 503 9.90 12.38 -19.57
C ARG A 503 10.95 11.37 -19.98
N GLN A 504 10.63 10.08 -19.93
CA GLN A 504 11.47 8.97 -20.42
C GLN A 504 11.07 8.49 -21.83
N GLY A 505 10.47 9.36 -22.64
CA GLY A 505 10.15 9.07 -24.05
C GLY A 505 9.08 8.01 -24.25
N GLY A 506 8.27 7.74 -23.22
CA GLY A 506 7.18 6.76 -23.23
C GLY A 506 7.50 5.45 -22.50
N VAL A 507 8.74 5.23 -22.08
CA VAL A 507 9.12 4.11 -21.20
C VAL A 507 8.77 4.51 -19.76
N PRO A 508 7.98 3.72 -19.01
CA PRO A 508 7.76 3.99 -17.58
C PRO A 508 9.08 3.94 -16.80
N PRO A 509 9.24 4.68 -15.69
CA PRO A 509 10.42 4.58 -14.84
C PRO A 509 10.39 3.33 -13.96
N MET A 510 11.57 2.91 -13.48
CA MET A 510 11.71 1.84 -12.48
C MET A 510 11.07 2.21 -11.13
N VAL A 511 11.10 3.50 -10.78
CA VAL A 511 10.47 4.06 -9.58
C VAL A 511 9.69 5.33 -9.91
N SER A 512 8.59 5.58 -9.22
CA SER A 512 7.90 6.87 -9.24
C SER A 512 7.63 7.35 -7.80
N PRO A 513 7.90 8.64 -7.47
CA PRO A 513 8.51 9.68 -8.30
C PRO A 513 9.95 9.34 -8.76
N ASN A 514 10.26 9.62 -10.03
CA ASN A 514 11.53 9.21 -10.62
C ASN A 514 12.71 10.07 -10.16
N ILE A 515 13.49 9.54 -9.22
CA ILE A 515 14.71 10.17 -8.69
C ILE A 515 16.00 9.44 -9.09
N LEU A 516 15.92 8.38 -9.91
CA LEU A 516 17.05 7.52 -10.28
C LEU A 516 17.76 7.95 -11.57
N ASP A 517 17.25 8.94 -12.31
CA ASP A 517 17.80 9.46 -13.57
C ASP A 517 19.31 9.83 -13.54
N LYS A 518 19.84 10.17 -12.36
CA LYS A 518 21.27 10.48 -12.14
C LYS A 518 22.09 9.31 -11.57
N CYS A 519 21.48 8.17 -11.25
CA CYS A 519 22.16 6.99 -10.75
C CYS A 519 22.89 6.25 -11.89
N ARG A 520 24.12 5.79 -11.64
CA ARG A 520 24.97 5.18 -12.68
C ARG A 520 24.36 3.94 -13.34
N PHE A 521 23.71 3.07 -12.56
CA PHE A 521 23.12 1.82 -13.05
C PHE A 521 21.63 1.95 -13.38
N TRP A 522 20.87 2.67 -12.55
CA TRP A 522 19.40 2.80 -12.68
C TRP A 522 18.90 4.07 -13.39
N GLY A 523 19.81 4.97 -13.79
CA GLY A 523 19.49 6.19 -14.54
C GLY A 523 19.33 6.02 -16.06
N PRO A 524 20.02 5.08 -16.74
CA PRO A 524 19.69 4.73 -18.11
C PRO A 524 18.23 4.31 -18.26
N VAL A 525 17.62 4.61 -19.40
CA VAL A 525 16.23 4.22 -19.70
C VAL A 525 16.23 2.96 -20.55
N TRP A 526 15.71 1.84 -20.01
CA TRP A 526 15.49 0.60 -20.76
C TRP A 526 14.10 0.01 -20.47
N PRO A 527 13.35 -0.48 -21.48
CA PRO A 527 12.09 -1.18 -21.28
C PRO A 527 12.26 -2.52 -20.52
N CYS A 528 11.65 -2.65 -19.34
CA CYS A 528 11.62 -3.90 -18.57
C CYS A 528 10.18 -4.37 -18.34
N ALA A 529 9.86 -5.61 -18.71
CA ALA A 529 8.58 -6.23 -18.38
C ALA A 529 8.42 -6.38 -16.85
N ILE A 530 7.18 -6.64 -16.41
CA ILE A 530 6.73 -6.64 -15.00
C ILE A 530 6.78 -5.24 -14.39
N TRP A 531 7.96 -4.62 -14.26
CA TRP A 531 8.14 -3.28 -13.73
C TRP A 531 7.31 -2.27 -14.52
N HIS A 532 7.52 -2.19 -15.83
CA HIS A 532 6.82 -1.20 -16.64
C HIS A 532 5.40 -1.65 -17.01
N ASP A 533 5.07 -2.94 -16.86
CA ASP A 533 3.70 -3.43 -16.97
C ASP A 533 2.79 -2.95 -15.83
N VAL A 534 3.31 -2.30 -14.77
CA VAL A 534 2.51 -1.65 -13.72
C VAL A 534 1.46 -0.70 -14.30
N VAL A 535 1.75 -0.02 -15.43
CA VAL A 535 0.82 0.91 -16.10
C VAL A 535 -0.43 0.22 -16.64
N VAL A 536 -0.38 -1.11 -16.80
CA VAL A 536 -1.52 -1.95 -17.17
C VAL A 536 -2.08 -2.66 -15.94
N LEU A 537 -1.20 -3.30 -15.16
CA LEU A 537 -1.58 -4.21 -14.06
C LEU A 537 -2.20 -3.50 -12.85
N ALA A 538 -1.65 -2.35 -12.42
CA ALA A 538 -2.17 -1.63 -11.26
C ALA A 538 -3.53 -0.94 -11.54
N PRO A 539 -3.72 -0.19 -12.65
CA PRO A 539 -5.04 0.32 -13.03
C PRO A 539 -6.08 -0.80 -13.23
N TRP A 540 -5.66 -1.95 -13.74
CA TRP A 540 -6.53 -3.11 -13.91
C TRP A 540 -7.00 -3.68 -12.56
N ALA A 541 -6.10 -3.87 -11.59
CA ALA A 541 -6.46 -4.33 -10.25
C ALA A 541 -7.41 -3.35 -9.54
N LEU A 542 -7.16 -2.04 -9.66
CA LEU A 542 -8.02 -0.97 -9.15
C LEU A 542 -9.41 -0.98 -9.79
N TYR A 543 -9.49 -1.16 -11.11
CA TYR A 543 -10.76 -1.29 -11.83
C TYR A 543 -11.53 -2.54 -11.41
N GLU A 544 -10.88 -3.71 -11.35
CA GLU A 544 -11.58 -4.92 -10.94
C GLU A 544 -12.11 -4.79 -9.51
N GLU A 545 -11.38 -4.17 -8.59
CA GLU A 545 -11.88 -3.98 -7.23
C GLU A 545 -13.06 -3.02 -7.14
N THR A 546 -13.00 -1.88 -7.83
CA THR A 546 -13.98 -0.79 -7.67
C THR A 546 -15.09 -0.76 -8.72
N ALA A 547 -14.94 -1.47 -9.84
CA ALA A 547 -15.70 -1.23 -11.07
C ALA A 547 -15.63 0.21 -11.61
N ASP A 548 -14.65 1.03 -11.19
CA ASP A 548 -14.54 2.42 -11.62
C ASP A 548 -13.82 2.53 -12.98
N PRO A 549 -14.51 2.80 -14.12
CA PRO A 549 -13.84 2.93 -15.42
C PRO A 549 -12.96 4.18 -15.51
N ALA A 550 -13.04 5.12 -14.56
CA ALA A 550 -12.25 6.35 -14.60
C ALA A 550 -10.75 6.07 -14.47
N ILE A 551 -10.31 5.11 -13.65
CA ILE A 551 -8.87 4.78 -13.55
C ILE A 551 -8.31 4.24 -14.87
N LEU A 552 -9.12 3.49 -15.63
CA LEU A 552 -8.74 2.99 -16.95
C LEU A 552 -8.73 4.11 -18.00
N ALA A 553 -9.69 5.05 -17.93
CA ALA A 553 -9.74 6.20 -18.82
C ALA A 553 -8.58 7.17 -18.57
N ASP A 554 -8.30 7.49 -17.30
CA ASP A 554 -7.22 8.38 -16.85
C ASP A 554 -5.83 7.84 -17.28
N GLN A 555 -5.66 6.52 -17.37
CA GLN A 555 -4.38 5.85 -17.66
C GLN A 555 -4.26 5.25 -19.07
N PHE A 556 -5.30 5.37 -19.91
CA PHE A 556 -5.33 4.72 -21.23
C PHE A 556 -4.14 5.12 -22.12
N GLU A 557 -3.77 6.40 -22.11
CA GLU A 557 -2.65 6.91 -22.92
C GLU A 557 -1.29 6.42 -22.42
N SER A 558 -1.11 6.24 -21.11
CA SER A 558 0.08 5.62 -20.50
C SER A 558 0.24 4.16 -20.96
N MET A 559 -0.86 3.38 -20.94
CA MET A 559 -0.88 2.01 -21.45
C MET A 559 -0.52 1.93 -22.94
N GLU A 560 -1.17 2.73 -23.79
CA GLU A 560 -0.85 2.76 -25.24
C GLU A 560 0.59 3.15 -25.51
N THR A 561 1.09 4.15 -24.76
CA THR A 561 2.46 4.65 -24.92
C THR A 561 3.48 3.59 -24.56
N TRP A 562 3.23 2.81 -23.50
CA TRP A 562 4.06 1.66 -23.15
C TRP A 562 4.14 0.64 -24.30
N PHE A 563 3.01 0.16 -24.81
CA PHE A 563 3.00 -0.82 -25.92
C PHE A 563 3.67 -0.32 -27.21
N ARG A 564 3.79 0.99 -27.43
CA ARG A 564 4.50 1.56 -28.59
C ARG A 564 6.02 1.54 -28.44
N VAL A 565 6.55 1.55 -27.22
CA VAL A 565 8.00 1.60 -26.94
C VAL A 565 8.62 0.25 -26.54
N ILE A 566 7.80 -0.80 -26.33
CA ILE A 566 8.30 -2.16 -26.13
C ILE A 566 9.16 -2.58 -27.35
N PRO A 567 10.43 -2.98 -27.14
CA PRO A 567 11.31 -3.43 -28.20
C PRO A 567 10.83 -4.82 -28.66
N LYS A 568 10.40 -4.93 -29.92
CA LYS A 568 9.98 -6.20 -30.54
C LYS A 568 11.14 -6.84 -31.31
N ASN A 569 11.19 -8.16 -31.33
CA ASN A 569 12.17 -8.90 -32.13
C ASN A 569 11.86 -8.73 -33.64
N LYS A 570 12.57 -7.79 -34.28
CA LYS A 570 12.40 -7.45 -35.70
C LYS A 570 13.03 -8.48 -36.64
N ASP A 571 14.09 -9.16 -36.21
CA ASP A 571 14.84 -10.11 -37.04
C ASP A 571 14.03 -11.37 -37.36
N ARG A 572 13.13 -11.77 -36.45
CA ARG A 572 12.19 -12.88 -36.65
C ARG A 572 10.79 -12.45 -37.11
N CYS A 573 10.55 -11.14 -37.30
CA CYS A 573 9.23 -10.57 -37.61
C CYS A 573 8.11 -10.95 -36.60
N THR A 574 8.45 -11.19 -35.34
CA THR A 574 7.51 -11.64 -34.31
C THR A 574 6.79 -10.49 -33.60
N HIS A 575 5.69 -10.83 -32.95
CA HIS A 575 4.93 -10.00 -32.02
C HIS A 575 5.53 -9.98 -30.60
N LEU A 576 6.50 -10.87 -30.32
CA LEU A 576 7.26 -10.98 -29.07
C LEU A 576 8.30 -9.85 -28.86
N TRP A 577 8.77 -9.72 -27.62
CA TRP A 577 9.91 -8.89 -27.21
C TRP A 577 11.19 -9.24 -27.98
N ASP A 578 12.08 -8.26 -28.13
CA ASP A 578 13.48 -8.50 -28.51
C ASP A 578 14.14 -9.38 -27.45
N PHE A 579 14.69 -10.52 -27.87
CA PHE A 579 15.31 -11.50 -26.96
C PHE A 579 16.65 -11.02 -26.40
N ASN A 580 17.19 -9.91 -26.91
CA ASN A 580 18.39 -9.26 -26.38
C ASN A 580 18.08 -8.06 -25.47
N ALA A 581 16.79 -7.74 -25.23
CA ALA A 581 16.43 -6.65 -24.32
C ALA A 581 16.76 -7.02 -22.86
N ASP A 582 17.40 -6.10 -22.13
CA ASP A 582 17.69 -6.28 -20.71
C ASP A 582 16.40 -6.42 -19.88
N GLN A 583 16.38 -7.38 -18.95
CA GLN A 583 15.23 -7.69 -18.11
C GLN A 583 15.68 -8.04 -16.68
N LEU A 584 14.91 -7.60 -15.68
CA LEU A 584 15.05 -8.07 -14.29
C LEU A 584 14.38 -9.45 -14.09
N SER A 585 13.31 -9.72 -14.84
CA SER A 585 12.63 -11.03 -14.90
C SER A 585 12.19 -11.53 -13.51
N ASP A 586 12.43 -12.80 -13.21
CA ASP A 586 12.10 -13.46 -11.94
C ASP A 586 13.10 -13.11 -10.82
N TRP A 587 13.23 -11.80 -10.56
CA TRP A 587 14.12 -11.21 -9.57
C TRP A 587 14.04 -11.90 -8.20
N LEU A 588 15.21 -12.15 -7.58
CA LEU A 588 15.32 -12.88 -6.32
C LEU A 588 14.73 -14.31 -6.35
N ASP A 589 14.87 -15.01 -7.48
CA ASP A 589 14.90 -16.48 -7.49
C ASP A 589 15.89 -16.97 -6.40
N PRO A 590 15.52 -17.91 -5.51
CA PRO A 590 16.41 -18.45 -4.47
C PRO A 590 17.75 -19.00 -4.98
N SER A 591 17.86 -19.31 -6.27
CA SER A 591 19.06 -19.81 -6.92
C SER A 591 19.94 -18.70 -7.54
N ALA A 592 19.47 -17.46 -7.55
CA ALA A 592 20.21 -16.32 -8.07
C ALA A 592 21.42 -15.99 -7.17
N PRO A 593 22.59 -15.65 -7.73
CA PRO A 593 23.74 -15.22 -6.94
C PRO A 593 23.44 -13.98 -6.08
N LEU A 594 24.05 -13.92 -4.89
CA LEU A 594 23.88 -12.82 -3.95
C LEU A 594 24.20 -11.43 -4.55
N ASP A 595 25.19 -11.38 -5.45
CA ASP A 595 25.66 -10.20 -6.17
C ASP A 595 24.89 -9.90 -7.47
N ASN A 596 23.97 -10.79 -7.91
CA ASN A 596 23.16 -10.58 -9.11
C ASN A 596 21.78 -11.26 -9.01
N ALA A 597 20.86 -10.56 -8.35
CA ALA A 597 19.48 -11.01 -8.13
C ALA A 597 18.61 -11.12 -9.41
N ALA A 598 19.03 -10.57 -10.56
CA ALA A 598 18.34 -10.75 -11.84
C ALA A 598 18.69 -12.06 -12.53
N LYS A 599 19.76 -12.75 -12.11
CA LYS A 599 20.25 -13.99 -12.74
C LYS A 599 19.48 -15.21 -12.23
N ALA A 600 18.17 -15.18 -12.45
CA ALA A 600 17.24 -16.27 -12.15
C ALA A 600 17.44 -17.50 -13.04
N THR A 601 16.81 -18.61 -12.67
CA THR A 601 16.85 -19.88 -13.42
C THR A 601 15.91 -19.90 -14.63
N THR A 602 14.94 -18.98 -14.69
CA THR A 602 13.99 -18.85 -15.80
C THR A 602 14.51 -17.87 -16.85
N ASP A 603 14.45 -18.28 -18.12
CA ASP A 603 14.82 -17.46 -19.28
C ASP A 603 14.12 -16.07 -19.26
N PRO A 604 14.86 -14.94 -19.29
CA PRO A 604 14.25 -13.62 -19.17
C PRO A 604 13.28 -13.24 -20.32
N PRO A 605 13.58 -13.52 -21.60
CA PRO A 605 12.62 -13.34 -22.69
C PRO A 605 11.33 -14.15 -22.51
N LEU A 606 11.38 -15.39 -22.01
CA LEU A 606 10.18 -16.18 -21.70
C LEU A 606 9.28 -15.45 -20.71
N VAL A 607 9.83 -14.92 -19.60
CA VAL A 607 9.05 -14.17 -18.61
C VAL A 607 8.47 -12.88 -19.21
N ALA A 608 9.28 -12.09 -19.92
CA ALA A 608 8.83 -10.85 -20.55
C ALA A 608 7.70 -11.08 -21.58
N ASN A 609 7.78 -12.16 -22.34
CA ASN A 609 6.77 -12.55 -23.31
C ASN A 609 5.48 -13.09 -22.68
N ALA A 610 5.59 -13.81 -21.55
CA ALA A 610 4.41 -14.24 -20.79
C ALA A 610 3.63 -13.03 -20.24
N PHE A 611 4.34 -12.05 -19.65
CA PHE A 611 3.72 -10.81 -19.17
C PHE A 611 3.17 -9.93 -20.31
N LEU A 612 3.87 -9.83 -21.45
CA LEU A 612 3.36 -9.13 -22.64
C LEU A 612 1.97 -9.64 -23.05
N ILE A 613 1.79 -10.96 -23.18
CA ILE A 613 0.51 -11.55 -23.61
C ILE A 613 -0.59 -11.25 -22.58
N ASN A 614 -0.30 -11.35 -21.28
CA ASN A 614 -1.24 -11.01 -20.22
C ASN A 614 -1.62 -9.52 -20.23
N SER A 615 -0.64 -8.61 -20.39
CA SER A 615 -0.87 -7.17 -20.53
C SER A 615 -1.70 -6.84 -21.78
N LEU A 616 -1.48 -7.51 -22.91
CA LEU A 616 -2.27 -7.33 -24.15
C LEU A 616 -3.71 -7.84 -24.01
N ASP A 617 -3.93 -8.98 -23.35
CA ASP A 617 -5.27 -9.50 -23.04
C ASP A 617 -6.04 -8.52 -22.13
N ILE A 618 -5.36 -7.95 -21.11
CA ILE A 618 -5.92 -6.90 -20.26
C ILE A 618 -6.25 -5.65 -21.08
N MET A 619 -5.34 -5.19 -21.94
CA MET A 619 -5.55 -4.01 -22.78
C MET A 619 -6.75 -4.19 -23.72
N ALA A 620 -6.96 -5.39 -24.28
CA ALA A 620 -8.14 -5.69 -25.07
C ALA A 620 -9.45 -5.64 -24.24
N ARG A 621 -9.42 -6.00 -22.94
CA ARG A 621 -10.54 -5.83 -22.00
C ARG A 621 -10.78 -4.35 -21.69
N VAL A 622 -9.73 -3.59 -21.39
CA VAL A 622 -9.76 -2.13 -21.15
C VAL A 622 -10.39 -1.40 -22.34
N CYS A 623 -9.93 -1.66 -23.56
CA CYS A 623 -10.52 -1.11 -24.77
C CYS A 623 -12.01 -1.49 -24.92
N GLY A 624 -12.41 -2.68 -24.49
CA GLY A 624 -13.82 -3.08 -24.45
C GLY A 624 -14.66 -2.25 -23.49
N ILE A 625 -14.17 -2.02 -22.27
CA ILE A 625 -14.85 -1.22 -21.23
C ILE A 625 -14.96 0.25 -21.66
N LEU A 626 -13.93 0.79 -22.30
CA LEU A 626 -13.89 2.19 -22.78
C LEU A 626 -14.54 2.39 -24.16
N GLY A 627 -15.19 1.38 -24.75
CA GLY A 627 -15.87 1.48 -26.05
C GLY A 627 -14.94 1.62 -27.27
N LYS A 628 -13.64 1.36 -27.12
CA LYS A 628 -12.58 1.51 -28.12
C LYS A 628 -12.47 0.27 -29.02
N THR A 629 -13.48 0.05 -29.86
CA THR A 629 -13.65 -1.18 -30.65
C THR A 629 -12.48 -1.49 -31.60
N LYS A 630 -11.88 -0.47 -32.26
CA LYS A 630 -10.74 -0.70 -33.17
C LYS A 630 -9.50 -1.17 -32.40
N ASP A 631 -9.17 -0.44 -31.33
CA ASP A 631 -8.01 -0.71 -30.48
C ASP A 631 -8.15 -2.08 -29.81
N ARG A 632 -9.36 -2.44 -29.35
CA ARG A 632 -9.68 -3.79 -28.84
C ARG A 632 -9.34 -4.90 -29.85
N LEU A 633 -9.70 -4.74 -31.12
CA LEU A 633 -9.40 -5.73 -32.15
C LEU A 633 -7.90 -5.82 -32.44
N PHE A 634 -7.20 -4.67 -32.44
CA PHE A 634 -5.75 -4.62 -32.59
C PHE A 634 -5.01 -5.34 -31.46
N TYR A 635 -5.25 -4.97 -30.19
CA TYR A 635 -4.57 -5.59 -29.05
C TYR A 635 -4.94 -7.07 -28.90
N LYS A 636 -6.18 -7.47 -29.20
CA LYS A 636 -6.55 -8.90 -29.25
C LYS A 636 -5.77 -9.65 -30.35
N SER A 637 -5.68 -9.10 -31.56
CA SER A 637 -4.94 -9.75 -32.65
C SER A 637 -3.45 -9.90 -32.31
N TRP A 638 -2.86 -8.90 -31.64
CA TRP A 638 -1.49 -8.99 -31.14
C TRP A 638 -1.36 -10.09 -30.08
N ALA A 639 -2.22 -10.11 -29.05
CA ALA A 639 -2.21 -11.15 -28.01
C ALA A 639 -2.33 -12.56 -28.60
N ASP A 640 -3.24 -12.76 -29.57
CA ASP A 640 -3.45 -14.05 -30.22
C ASP A 640 -2.22 -14.52 -31.01
N ASN A 641 -1.60 -13.64 -31.80
CA ASN A 641 -0.37 -13.96 -32.55
C ASN A 641 0.83 -14.23 -31.62
N ALA A 642 1.04 -13.35 -30.63
CA ALA A 642 2.12 -13.50 -29.64
C ALA A 642 2.00 -14.82 -28.86
N ARG A 643 0.78 -15.30 -28.59
CA ARG A 643 0.55 -16.59 -27.93
C ARG A 643 0.90 -17.78 -28.81
N VAL A 644 0.71 -17.71 -30.13
CA VAL A 644 1.19 -18.74 -31.07
C VAL A 644 2.72 -18.79 -31.07
N GLU A 645 3.36 -17.64 -31.23
CA GLU A 645 4.82 -17.51 -31.25
C GLU A 645 5.45 -17.95 -29.91
N PHE A 646 4.82 -17.65 -28.78
CA PHE A 646 5.25 -18.12 -27.45
C PHE A 646 5.22 -19.65 -27.34
N ILE A 647 4.19 -20.30 -27.88
CA ILE A 647 4.10 -21.76 -27.89
C ILE A 647 5.23 -22.32 -28.78
N GLU A 648 5.46 -21.75 -29.96
CA GLU A 648 6.49 -22.20 -30.90
C GLU A 648 7.92 -22.04 -30.35
N GLU A 649 8.24 -20.93 -29.67
CA GLU A 649 9.57 -20.68 -29.11
C GLU A 649 9.82 -21.46 -27.80
N TYR A 650 8.83 -21.49 -26.88
CA TYR A 650 9.07 -21.90 -25.49
C TYR A 650 8.40 -23.22 -25.08
N VAL A 651 7.49 -23.78 -25.87
CA VAL A 651 6.67 -24.94 -25.47
C VAL A 651 6.83 -26.09 -26.46
N SER A 652 7.46 -27.19 -26.02
CA SER A 652 7.51 -28.41 -26.82
C SER A 652 6.09 -28.91 -27.17
N PRO A 653 5.89 -29.62 -28.31
CA PRO A 653 4.59 -30.23 -28.65
C PRO A 653 4.03 -31.14 -27.54
N SER A 654 4.92 -31.62 -26.68
CA SER A 654 4.63 -32.47 -25.54
C SER A 654 4.12 -31.74 -24.28
N GLY A 655 4.17 -30.41 -24.22
CA GLY A 655 3.77 -29.60 -23.06
C GLY A 655 4.86 -29.37 -22.00
N ARG A 656 6.13 -29.70 -22.27
CA ARG A 656 7.27 -29.18 -21.49
C ARG A 656 7.71 -27.81 -22.00
N LEU A 657 8.05 -26.90 -21.08
CA LEU A 657 8.65 -25.61 -21.39
C LEU A 657 10.19 -25.72 -21.51
N VAL A 658 10.80 -24.75 -22.20
CA VAL A 658 12.26 -24.63 -22.34
C VAL A 658 12.93 -24.39 -20.97
N SER A 659 12.42 -23.44 -20.20
CA SER A 659 12.74 -23.32 -18.77
C SER A 659 11.86 -24.30 -17.98
N ASP A 660 12.46 -25.34 -17.42
CA ASP A 660 11.79 -26.39 -16.64
C ASP A 660 11.70 -26.00 -15.15
N THR A 661 11.26 -24.76 -14.88
CA THR A 661 11.31 -24.06 -13.58
C THR A 661 9.91 -23.85 -13.00
N GLN A 662 9.80 -23.59 -11.69
CA GLN A 662 8.50 -23.32 -11.07
C GLN A 662 7.82 -22.09 -11.70
N THR A 663 8.56 -21.01 -11.93
CA THR A 663 8.06 -19.76 -12.54
C THR A 663 7.54 -19.95 -13.95
N ALA A 664 8.29 -20.58 -14.84
CA ALA A 664 7.89 -20.75 -16.25
C ALA A 664 6.54 -21.48 -16.37
N TYR A 665 6.38 -22.58 -15.63
CA TYR A 665 5.11 -23.31 -15.59
C TYR A 665 3.99 -22.48 -14.95
N SER A 666 4.27 -21.77 -13.86
CA SER A 666 3.26 -20.97 -13.15
C SER A 666 2.68 -19.87 -14.03
N LEU A 667 3.54 -19.11 -14.72
CA LEU A 667 3.12 -18.06 -15.66
C LEU A 667 2.33 -18.64 -16.84
N ALA A 668 2.81 -19.71 -17.47
CA ALA A 668 2.14 -20.31 -18.62
C ALA A 668 0.75 -20.90 -18.29
N ILE A 669 0.56 -21.41 -17.07
CA ILE A 669 -0.72 -21.88 -16.55
C ILE A 669 -1.65 -20.69 -16.24
N CYS A 670 -1.21 -19.75 -15.41
CA CYS A 670 -2.07 -18.65 -14.93
C CYS A 670 -2.45 -17.66 -16.04
N PHE A 671 -1.54 -17.38 -16.99
CA PHE A 671 -1.81 -16.52 -18.15
C PHE A 671 -2.41 -17.29 -19.35
N LYS A 672 -2.80 -18.56 -19.16
CA LYS A 672 -3.54 -19.38 -20.14
C LYS A 672 -2.83 -19.47 -21.50
N LEU A 673 -1.50 -19.65 -21.47
CA LEU A 673 -0.66 -19.72 -22.66
C LEU A 673 -0.64 -21.13 -23.30
N LEU A 674 -1.22 -22.13 -22.63
CA LEU A 674 -1.17 -23.54 -23.02
C LEU A 674 -2.53 -24.05 -23.49
N ASN A 675 -2.51 -24.99 -24.45
CA ASN A 675 -3.71 -25.75 -24.80
C ASN A 675 -4.09 -26.76 -23.70
N LYS A 676 -5.27 -27.39 -23.79
CA LYS A 676 -5.81 -28.27 -22.75
C LYS A 676 -4.88 -29.46 -22.38
N ASP A 677 -4.25 -30.08 -23.36
CA ASP A 677 -3.42 -31.27 -23.12
C ASP A 677 -2.04 -30.86 -22.59
N GLN A 678 -1.47 -29.77 -23.11
CA GLN A 678 -0.27 -29.13 -22.59
C GLN A 678 -0.47 -28.66 -21.13
N LEU A 679 -1.62 -28.08 -20.80
CA LEU A 679 -1.97 -27.57 -19.47
C LEU A 679 -1.95 -28.67 -18.40
N SER A 680 -2.56 -29.83 -18.69
CA SER A 680 -2.56 -31.00 -17.79
C SER A 680 -1.13 -31.49 -17.50
N ARG A 681 -0.30 -31.58 -18.54
CA ARG A 681 1.09 -31.99 -18.41
C ARG A 681 1.96 -30.95 -17.72
N ALA A 682 1.74 -29.66 -17.99
CA ALA A 682 2.42 -28.55 -17.33
C ALA A 682 2.16 -28.55 -15.82
N GLY A 683 0.90 -28.68 -15.40
CA GLY A 683 0.54 -28.80 -13.98
C GLY A 683 1.18 -30.02 -13.31
N SER A 684 1.11 -31.19 -13.96
CA SER A 684 1.76 -32.41 -13.48
C SER A 684 3.28 -32.24 -13.32
N ARG A 685 3.94 -31.54 -14.25
CA ARG A 685 5.38 -31.27 -14.21
C ARG A 685 5.75 -30.24 -13.14
N LEU A 686 4.96 -29.18 -12.98
CA LEU A 686 5.13 -28.20 -11.89
C LEU A 686 5.04 -28.89 -10.53
N ALA A 687 4.02 -29.72 -10.31
CA ALA A 687 3.86 -30.51 -9.11
C ALA A 687 5.06 -31.45 -8.85
N GLU A 688 5.62 -32.05 -9.90
CA GLU A 688 6.83 -32.86 -9.81
C GLU A 688 8.07 -32.04 -9.43
N ILE A 689 8.27 -30.86 -10.01
CA ILE A 689 9.38 -29.94 -9.70
C ILE A 689 9.33 -29.52 -8.23
N VAL A 690 8.16 -29.06 -7.76
CA VAL A 690 7.96 -28.65 -6.36
C VAL A 690 8.24 -29.81 -5.40
N ARG A 691 7.76 -31.02 -5.69
CA ARG A 691 8.04 -32.23 -4.88
C ARG A 691 9.51 -32.66 -4.90
N ARG A 692 10.23 -32.47 -6.01
CA ARG A 692 11.68 -32.71 -6.11
C ARG A 692 12.47 -31.65 -5.32
N ASN A 693 11.97 -30.42 -5.25
CA ASN A 693 12.55 -29.33 -4.45
C ASN A 693 12.12 -29.36 -2.97
N ALA A 694 11.70 -30.51 -2.45
CA ALA A 694 11.24 -30.68 -1.06
C ALA A 694 10.15 -29.68 -0.60
N PHE A 695 9.30 -29.23 -1.54
CA PHE A 695 8.29 -28.18 -1.37
C PHE A 695 8.85 -26.78 -1.04
N CYS A 696 10.15 -26.54 -1.19
CA CYS A 696 10.73 -25.21 -1.10
C CYS A 696 10.40 -24.36 -2.33
N ILE A 697 10.41 -23.05 -2.13
CA ILE A 697 10.26 -22.06 -3.20
C ILE A 697 11.38 -22.23 -4.23
N GLY A 698 11.02 -22.09 -5.51
CA GLY A 698 11.95 -21.98 -6.64
C GLY A 698 11.47 -20.91 -7.61
N THR A 699 10.93 -19.82 -7.07
CA THR A 699 10.38 -18.66 -7.78
C THR A 699 10.89 -17.37 -7.16
N GLY A 700 11.28 -16.42 -8.00
CA GLY A 700 11.48 -15.03 -7.62
C GLY A 700 10.17 -14.24 -7.61
N PHE A 701 10.26 -12.93 -7.80
CA PHE A 701 9.11 -12.03 -7.82
C PHE A 701 8.07 -12.44 -8.87
N ALA A 702 8.50 -12.76 -10.09
CA ALA A 702 7.60 -13.06 -11.21
C ALA A 702 6.76 -14.31 -10.98
N GLY A 703 7.33 -15.39 -10.43
CA GLY A 703 6.61 -16.66 -10.23
C GLY A 703 5.80 -16.77 -8.94
N THR A 704 6.24 -16.12 -7.86
CA THR A 704 5.69 -16.33 -6.50
C THR A 704 4.19 -16.05 -6.36
N PRO A 705 3.60 -14.99 -6.96
CA PRO A 705 2.15 -14.75 -6.89
C PRO A 705 1.29 -15.86 -7.53
N PHE A 706 1.89 -16.70 -8.39
CA PHE A 706 1.16 -17.61 -9.27
C PHE A 706 1.37 -19.09 -8.96
N VAL A 707 2.42 -19.48 -8.22
CA VAL A 707 2.81 -20.91 -8.11
C VAL A 707 1.78 -21.80 -7.42
N CYS A 708 1.23 -21.39 -6.27
CA CYS A 708 0.17 -22.13 -5.58
C CYS A 708 -1.16 -22.14 -6.37
N GLU A 709 -1.42 -21.05 -7.11
CA GLU A 709 -2.59 -20.91 -7.97
C GLU A 709 -2.50 -21.84 -9.19
N ALA A 710 -1.37 -21.87 -9.88
CA ALA A 710 -1.11 -22.75 -11.02
C ALA A 710 -1.20 -24.24 -10.66
N LEU A 711 -0.66 -24.62 -9.49
CA LEU A 711 -0.85 -25.95 -8.92
C LEU A 711 -2.34 -26.26 -8.69
N SER A 712 -3.10 -25.32 -8.12
CA SER A 712 -4.52 -25.54 -7.81
C SER A 712 -5.41 -25.58 -9.05
N LEU A 713 -5.20 -24.68 -10.02
CA LEU A 713 -5.89 -24.67 -11.32
C LEU A 713 -5.70 -25.97 -12.12
N THR A 714 -4.62 -26.72 -11.85
CA THR A 714 -4.30 -27.98 -12.51
C THR A 714 -4.58 -29.22 -11.64
N GLY A 715 -5.26 -29.07 -10.50
CA GLY A 715 -5.68 -30.18 -9.64
C GLY A 715 -4.65 -30.66 -8.60
N HIS A 716 -3.55 -29.92 -8.40
CA HIS A 716 -2.45 -30.24 -7.49
C HIS A 716 -2.48 -29.42 -6.19
N SER A 717 -3.66 -29.07 -5.69
CA SER A 717 -3.83 -28.23 -4.48
C SER A 717 -3.21 -28.82 -3.22
N ASN A 718 -3.08 -30.14 -3.12
CA ASN A 718 -2.34 -30.79 -2.04
C ASN A 718 -0.82 -30.51 -2.11
N VAL A 719 -0.24 -30.35 -3.30
CA VAL A 719 1.15 -29.88 -3.47
C VAL A 719 1.24 -28.38 -3.13
N ALA A 720 0.25 -27.58 -3.54
CA ALA A 720 0.18 -26.16 -3.18
C ALA A 720 0.14 -25.94 -1.66
N TYR A 721 -0.65 -26.73 -0.92
CA TYR A 721 -0.68 -26.67 0.54
C TYR A 721 0.58 -27.22 1.20
N SER A 722 1.22 -28.25 0.62
CA SER A 722 2.51 -28.75 1.13
C SER A 722 3.62 -27.70 0.99
N MET A 723 3.55 -26.86 -0.04
CA MET A 723 4.46 -25.73 -0.28
C MET A 723 4.14 -24.52 0.60
N LEU A 724 2.85 -24.19 0.77
CA LEU A 724 2.39 -23.11 1.64
C LEU A 724 2.68 -23.39 3.14
N LEU A 725 2.62 -24.66 3.57
CA LEU A 725 2.92 -25.10 4.94
C LEU A 725 4.38 -25.53 5.15
N ASN A 726 5.26 -25.37 4.14
CA ASN A 726 6.67 -25.72 4.30
C ASN A 726 7.41 -24.69 5.17
N GLU A 727 8.22 -25.15 6.12
CA GLU A 727 9.02 -24.31 7.04
C GLU A 727 10.53 -24.32 6.73
N LYS A 728 10.97 -25.09 5.73
CA LYS A 728 12.37 -25.10 5.28
C LYS A 728 12.67 -23.85 4.45
N CYS A 729 13.79 -23.18 4.71
CA CYS A 729 14.30 -22.15 3.81
C CYS A 729 14.58 -22.76 2.41
N PRO A 730 14.18 -22.11 1.29
CA PRO A 730 13.30 -20.94 1.19
C PRO A 730 11.79 -21.30 1.25
N SER A 731 11.04 -20.61 2.12
CA SER A 731 9.57 -20.68 2.19
C SER A 731 8.96 -19.49 2.94
N TRP A 732 7.65 -19.30 2.85
CA TRP A 732 6.95 -18.27 3.64
C TRP A 732 6.99 -18.56 5.14
N LEU A 733 6.73 -19.80 5.56
CA LEU A 733 6.70 -20.15 6.98
C LEU A 733 8.09 -20.33 7.60
N TYR A 734 9.16 -20.38 6.80
CA TYR A 734 10.51 -20.21 7.30
C TYR A 734 10.71 -18.82 7.94
N ALA A 735 10.27 -17.74 7.29
CA ALA A 735 10.33 -16.41 7.91
C ALA A 735 9.52 -16.36 9.22
N ILE A 736 8.34 -16.99 9.26
CA ILE A 736 7.50 -17.08 10.46
C ILE A 736 8.18 -17.90 11.58
N SER A 737 8.84 -19.01 11.26
CA SER A 737 9.55 -19.84 12.25
C SER A 737 10.82 -19.16 12.79
N MET A 738 11.39 -18.23 12.04
CA MET A 738 12.46 -17.31 12.47
C MET A 738 11.94 -16.06 13.21
N GLY A 739 10.63 -15.95 13.47
CA GLY A 739 10.03 -14.87 14.26
C GLY A 739 9.64 -13.60 13.48
N ALA A 740 9.53 -13.67 12.15
CA ALA A 740 9.11 -12.53 11.34
C ALA A 740 7.70 -12.03 11.69
N THR A 741 7.52 -10.72 11.76
CA THR A 741 6.21 -10.04 11.90
C THR A 741 5.81 -9.23 10.66
N THR A 742 6.62 -9.30 9.61
CA THR A 742 6.53 -8.66 8.30
C THR A 742 6.96 -9.67 7.23
N THR A 743 6.67 -9.42 5.94
CA THR A 743 7.27 -10.21 4.84
C THR A 743 8.63 -9.65 4.46
N TRP A 744 9.57 -10.51 4.07
CA TRP A 744 10.96 -10.15 3.79
C TRP A 744 11.21 -9.96 2.28
N GLU A 745 12.24 -9.20 1.93
CA GLU A 745 12.69 -8.99 0.55
C GLU A 745 13.30 -10.25 -0.06
N ARG A 746 14.11 -10.98 0.71
CA ARG A 746 14.69 -12.26 0.33
C ARG A 746 14.06 -13.37 1.15
N TRP A 747 13.92 -14.54 0.54
CA TRP A 747 13.51 -15.78 1.24
C TRP A 747 14.45 -16.15 2.39
N ASP A 748 15.71 -15.74 2.29
CA ASP A 748 16.81 -15.99 3.21
C ASP A 748 17.39 -14.68 3.78
N SER A 749 16.56 -13.63 3.95
CA SER A 749 17.00 -12.35 4.58
C SER A 749 17.66 -12.58 5.94
N MET A 750 17.14 -13.54 6.71
CA MET A 750 17.89 -14.21 7.79
C MET A 750 18.26 -15.62 7.33
N LEU A 751 19.51 -16.00 7.52
CA LEU A 751 20.03 -17.34 7.23
C LEU A 751 19.64 -18.33 8.34
N PRO A 752 19.66 -19.66 8.08
CA PRO A 752 19.20 -20.66 9.06
C PRO A 752 20.02 -20.75 10.36
N ASP A 753 21.17 -20.07 10.44
CA ASP A 753 21.99 -19.93 11.64
C ASP A 753 21.67 -18.66 12.46
N GLY A 754 20.71 -17.85 12.00
CA GLY A 754 20.31 -16.58 12.62
C GLY A 754 21.13 -15.37 12.20
N SER A 755 22.12 -15.51 11.31
CA SER A 755 22.84 -14.37 10.74
C SER A 755 22.02 -13.65 9.66
N ILE A 756 22.27 -12.36 9.46
CA ILE A 756 21.64 -11.60 8.38
C ILE A 756 22.30 -11.98 7.06
N ASN A 757 21.51 -12.05 5.98
CA ASN A 757 22.04 -12.27 4.63
C ASN A 757 23.19 -11.27 4.33
N PRO A 758 24.35 -11.73 3.85
CA PRO A 758 25.51 -10.87 3.62
C PRO A 758 25.32 -9.94 2.41
N GLY A 759 24.28 -10.12 1.60
CA GLY A 759 23.93 -9.21 0.51
C GLY A 759 23.56 -7.80 1.02
N GLU A 760 24.15 -6.75 0.42
CA GLU A 760 23.91 -5.36 0.83
C GLU A 760 22.42 -4.98 0.73
N MET A 761 21.75 -5.45 -0.32
CA MET A 761 20.30 -5.37 -0.51
C MET A 761 19.62 -6.53 0.22
N THR A 762 19.26 -6.28 1.48
CA THR A 762 18.48 -7.18 2.35
C THR A 762 17.52 -6.34 3.19
N SER A 763 16.23 -6.61 3.09
CA SER A 763 15.16 -5.95 3.86
C SER A 763 14.29 -7.00 4.56
N PHE A 764 13.86 -6.71 5.80
CA PHE A 764 12.91 -7.51 6.56
C PHE A 764 11.48 -6.98 6.48
N ASN A 765 11.21 -5.98 5.63
CA ASN A 765 9.87 -5.43 5.42
C ASN A 765 9.65 -5.03 3.96
N HIS A 766 9.13 -5.98 3.17
CA HIS A 766 8.95 -5.89 1.73
C HIS A 766 7.68 -6.67 1.34
N TYR A 767 6.69 -6.04 0.71
CA TYR A 767 5.37 -6.68 0.51
C TYR A 767 5.30 -7.69 -0.65
N ALA A 768 6.31 -7.77 -1.53
CA ALA A 768 6.25 -8.51 -2.80
C ALA A 768 5.83 -9.98 -2.64
N TYR A 769 6.49 -10.74 -1.77
CA TYR A 769 6.13 -12.15 -1.51
C TYR A 769 4.84 -12.32 -0.70
N GLY A 770 4.29 -11.23 -0.15
CA GLY A 770 2.96 -11.19 0.47
C GLY A 770 1.80 -11.38 -0.52
N ALA A 771 2.06 -11.35 -1.84
CA ALA A 771 1.06 -11.64 -2.87
C ALA A 771 0.38 -13.02 -2.73
N ILE A 772 0.98 -13.94 -1.96
CA ILE A 772 0.38 -15.24 -1.60
C ILE A 772 -0.96 -15.11 -0.83
N ALA A 773 -1.20 -14.00 -0.14
CA ALA A 773 -2.44 -13.78 0.62
C ALA A 773 -3.69 -13.85 -0.28
N LYS A 774 -3.60 -13.45 -1.56
CA LYS A 774 -4.68 -13.64 -2.55
C LYS A 774 -5.06 -15.11 -2.73
N PHE A 775 -4.08 -16.02 -2.78
CA PHE A 775 -4.33 -17.47 -2.86
C PHE A 775 -5.03 -17.99 -1.60
N MET A 776 -4.58 -17.55 -0.42
CA MET A 776 -5.19 -17.92 0.87
C MET A 776 -6.67 -17.51 0.91
N VAL A 777 -7.00 -16.30 0.46
CA VAL A 777 -8.37 -15.79 0.38
C VAL A 777 -9.20 -16.53 -0.67
N GLU A 778 -8.72 -16.61 -1.92
CA GLU A 778 -9.50 -17.10 -3.07
C GLU A 778 -9.61 -18.62 -3.17
N ARG A 779 -8.71 -19.38 -2.53
CA ARG A 779 -8.65 -20.84 -2.61
C ARG A 779 -8.86 -21.50 -1.25
N LEU A 780 -8.14 -21.09 -0.21
CA LEU A 780 -8.30 -21.70 1.11
C LEU A 780 -9.61 -21.24 1.78
N ALA A 781 -9.86 -19.93 1.94
CA ALA A 781 -11.17 -19.44 2.38
C ALA A 781 -12.24 -19.46 1.26
N GLY A 782 -11.80 -19.51 0.00
CA GLY A 782 -12.64 -19.70 -1.18
C GLY A 782 -13.36 -18.45 -1.71
N LEU A 783 -13.15 -17.27 -1.11
CA LEU A 783 -13.86 -16.02 -1.45
C LEU A 783 -13.25 -15.37 -2.69
N GLN A 784 -14.03 -15.24 -3.75
CA GLN A 784 -13.56 -14.80 -5.07
C GLN A 784 -14.42 -13.68 -5.66
N ARG A 785 -13.77 -12.71 -6.30
CA ARG A 785 -14.39 -11.68 -7.15
C ARG A 785 -14.59 -12.24 -8.55
N ILE A 786 -15.82 -12.25 -9.06
CA ILE A 786 -16.15 -12.78 -10.41
C ILE A 786 -16.44 -11.65 -11.40
N GLU A 787 -17.12 -10.61 -10.95
CA GLU A 787 -17.33 -9.36 -11.69
C GLU A 787 -16.66 -8.20 -10.95
N ALA A 788 -16.27 -7.17 -11.71
CA ALA A 788 -15.66 -5.98 -11.14
C ALA A 788 -16.60 -5.30 -10.12
N GLY A 789 -16.06 -4.71 -9.07
CA GLY A 789 -16.85 -4.09 -8.01
C GLY A 789 -17.62 -5.08 -7.12
N TRP A 790 -17.39 -6.40 -7.28
CA TRP A 790 -18.08 -7.47 -6.55
C TRP A 790 -19.61 -7.57 -6.78
N LYS A 791 -20.13 -7.06 -7.91
CA LYS A 791 -21.53 -7.30 -8.33
C LYS A 791 -21.91 -8.79 -8.35
N ARG A 792 -20.96 -9.64 -8.79
CA ARG A 792 -20.98 -11.09 -8.63
C ARG A 792 -19.71 -11.55 -7.92
N SER A 793 -19.90 -12.40 -6.92
CA SER A 793 -18.85 -13.09 -6.17
C SER A 793 -19.01 -14.61 -6.27
N ARG A 794 -18.00 -15.35 -5.82
CA ARG A 794 -18.07 -16.81 -5.66
C ARG A 794 -17.46 -17.22 -4.32
N VAL A 795 -18.02 -18.27 -3.73
CA VAL A 795 -17.41 -19.04 -2.64
C VAL A 795 -17.17 -20.46 -3.15
N GLN A 796 -15.90 -20.82 -3.31
CA GLN A 796 -15.45 -22.14 -3.75
C GLN A 796 -14.18 -22.52 -2.96
N PRO A 797 -14.33 -23.02 -1.72
CA PRO A 797 -13.19 -23.41 -0.90
C PRO A 797 -12.57 -24.71 -1.41
N VAL A 798 -11.24 -24.71 -1.57
CA VAL A 798 -10.44 -25.85 -2.00
C VAL A 798 -9.97 -26.60 -0.75
N VAL A 799 -10.87 -27.31 -0.08
CA VAL A 799 -10.56 -27.96 1.21
C VAL A 799 -9.58 -29.13 1.02
N GLY A 800 -8.42 -29.00 1.64
CA GLY A 800 -7.33 -29.99 1.64
C GLY A 800 -6.40 -29.79 2.83
N GLY A 801 -5.20 -30.36 2.79
CA GLY A 801 -4.27 -30.29 3.92
C GLY A 801 -4.83 -30.99 5.16
N ASP A 802 -4.53 -30.45 6.34
CA ASP A 802 -5.23 -30.76 7.60
C ASP A 802 -6.09 -29.58 8.09
N PHE A 803 -6.46 -28.66 7.19
CA PHE A 803 -7.31 -27.52 7.51
C PHE A 803 -8.72 -27.99 7.92
N THR A 804 -9.19 -27.49 9.06
CA THR A 804 -10.53 -27.82 9.61
C THR A 804 -11.54 -26.68 9.44
N TRP A 805 -11.06 -25.44 9.24
CA TRP A 805 -11.87 -24.28 8.89
C TRP A 805 -11.02 -23.19 8.24
N ALA A 806 -11.66 -22.34 7.43
CA ALA A 806 -11.11 -21.05 7.01
C ALA A 806 -12.24 -20.05 6.74
N SER A 807 -11.94 -18.76 6.92
CA SER A 807 -12.86 -17.66 6.65
C SER A 807 -12.12 -16.47 6.03
N ALA A 808 -12.83 -15.76 5.16
CA ALA A 808 -12.40 -14.47 4.64
C ALA A 808 -13.60 -13.53 4.52
N SER A 809 -13.35 -12.23 4.65
CA SER A 809 -14.36 -11.19 4.37
C SER A 809 -13.77 -10.02 3.62
N HIS A 810 -14.60 -9.27 2.91
CA HIS A 810 -14.21 -8.05 2.22
C HIS A 810 -15.28 -6.96 2.31
N ILE A 811 -14.87 -5.70 2.34
CA ILE A 811 -15.74 -4.51 2.39
C ILE A 811 -15.85 -3.90 0.99
N THR A 812 -16.70 -4.51 0.16
CA THR A 812 -16.91 -4.17 -1.26
C THR A 812 -17.57 -2.79 -1.45
N PRO A 813 -17.63 -2.23 -2.67
CA PRO A 813 -18.49 -1.08 -2.99
C PRO A 813 -19.93 -1.17 -2.48
N TYR A 814 -20.52 -2.36 -2.42
CA TYR A 814 -21.92 -2.61 -2.02
C TYR A 814 -22.08 -2.96 -0.53
N GLY A 815 -20.98 -3.16 0.20
CA GLY A 815 -20.96 -3.57 1.61
C GLY A 815 -20.18 -4.87 1.84
N ARG A 816 -20.36 -5.47 3.02
CA ARG A 816 -19.62 -6.66 3.42
C ARG A 816 -20.02 -7.90 2.60
N VAL A 817 -19.03 -8.58 2.06
CA VAL A 817 -19.13 -9.95 1.52
C VAL A 817 -18.25 -10.87 2.36
N SER A 818 -18.66 -12.12 2.62
CA SER A 818 -17.80 -13.06 3.35
C SER A 818 -18.04 -14.53 3.02
N SER A 819 -16.99 -15.31 3.24
CA SER A 819 -16.96 -16.77 3.22
C SER A 819 -16.50 -17.28 4.58
N SER A 820 -17.11 -18.34 5.08
CA SER A 820 -16.59 -19.15 6.18
C SER A 820 -16.95 -20.60 5.91
N TRP A 821 -16.01 -21.52 6.01
CA TRP A 821 -16.30 -22.95 6.00
C TRP A 821 -15.66 -23.66 7.17
N LYS A 822 -16.28 -24.77 7.59
CA LYS A 822 -15.81 -25.62 8.68
C LYS A 822 -16.17 -27.07 8.42
N LEU A 823 -15.27 -27.99 8.77
CA LEU A 823 -15.55 -29.42 8.81
C LEU A 823 -16.18 -29.79 10.16
N GLU A 824 -17.31 -30.47 10.10
CA GLU A 824 -18.07 -30.94 11.26
C GLU A 824 -18.42 -32.43 11.09
N VAL A 825 -18.95 -33.05 12.14
CA VAL A 825 -19.46 -34.42 12.09
C VAL A 825 -20.96 -34.37 12.37
N ASN A 826 -21.77 -34.92 11.47
CA ASN A 826 -23.23 -34.94 11.62
C ASN A 826 -23.70 -36.05 12.58
N GLU A 827 -24.99 -36.04 12.93
CA GLU A 827 -25.61 -37.03 13.84
C GLU A 827 -25.43 -38.49 13.40
N ALA A 828 -25.20 -38.73 12.11
CA ALA A 828 -24.93 -40.05 11.54
C ALA A 828 -23.43 -40.43 11.52
N GLY A 829 -22.56 -39.64 12.18
CA GLY A 829 -21.12 -39.90 12.28
C GLY A 829 -20.34 -39.62 10.99
N LYS A 830 -20.94 -38.97 9.98
CA LYS A 830 -20.24 -38.60 8.74
C LYS A 830 -19.65 -37.20 8.82
N GLN A 831 -18.48 -37.02 8.20
CA GLN A 831 -17.90 -35.69 8.03
C GLN A 831 -18.70 -34.88 7.01
N VAL A 832 -18.99 -33.64 7.35
CA VAL A 832 -19.69 -32.66 6.50
C VAL A 832 -18.89 -31.37 6.45
N ILE A 833 -19.01 -30.64 5.35
CA ILE A 833 -18.59 -29.25 5.27
C ILE A 833 -19.82 -28.36 5.47
N ARG A 834 -19.72 -27.44 6.44
CA ARG A 834 -20.63 -26.31 6.59
C ARG A 834 -20.00 -25.11 5.90
N VAL A 835 -20.78 -24.35 5.13
CA VAL A 835 -20.35 -23.11 4.47
C VAL A 835 -21.35 -22.00 4.79
N ASP A 836 -20.91 -20.98 5.51
CA ASP A 836 -21.68 -19.77 5.82
C ASP A 836 -21.18 -18.62 4.95
N VAL A 837 -22.10 -17.85 4.35
CA VAL A 837 -21.77 -16.71 3.49
C VAL A 837 -22.63 -15.49 3.80
N GLU A 838 -22.05 -14.30 3.59
CA GLU A 838 -22.74 -13.01 3.65
C GLU A 838 -22.62 -12.35 2.26
N VAL A 839 -23.76 -11.92 1.70
CA VAL A 839 -23.87 -11.33 0.37
C VAL A 839 -24.49 -9.93 0.51
N PRO A 840 -23.82 -8.86 0.07
CA PRO A 840 -24.35 -7.50 0.25
C PRO A 840 -25.59 -7.22 -0.62
N PRO A 841 -26.42 -6.23 -0.27
CA PRO A 841 -27.62 -5.87 -1.03
C PRO A 841 -27.34 -5.56 -2.51
N SER A 842 -28.26 -5.94 -3.40
CA SER A 842 -28.14 -5.77 -4.86
C SER A 842 -26.91 -6.44 -5.52
N THR A 843 -26.31 -7.45 -4.87
CA THR A 843 -25.29 -8.33 -5.48
C THR A 843 -25.69 -9.80 -5.38
N VAL A 844 -24.94 -10.68 -6.07
CA VAL A 844 -25.15 -12.13 -6.06
C VAL A 844 -23.86 -12.89 -5.78
N MET A 845 -24.00 -14.11 -5.26
CA MET A 845 -22.89 -15.03 -5.00
C MET A 845 -23.17 -16.42 -5.58
N GLU A 846 -22.17 -16.98 -6.25
CA GLU A 846 -22.11 -18.40 -6.61
C GLU A 846 -21.50 -19.19 -5.43
N VAL A 847 -22.25 -20.09 -4.81
CA VAL A 847 -21.74 -20.98 -3.75
C VAL A 847 -21.50 -22.35 -4.35
N VAL A 848 -20.24 -22.77 -4.41
CA VAL A 848 -19.80 -24.03 -5.02
C VAL A 848 -19.42 -25.02 -3.92
N LEU A 849 -20.28 -25.99 -3.69
CA LEU A 849 -20.13 -27.03 -2.66
C LEU A 849 -19.48 -28.30 -3.26
N PRO A 850 -18.59 -28.98 -2.51
CA PRO A 850 -18.09 -30.29 -2.91
C PRO A 850 -19.18 -31.36 -2.80
N GLY A 851 -19.23 -32.28 -3.76
CA GLY A 851 -20.14 -33.42 -3.82
C GLY A 851 -19.46 -34.75 -3.46
N GLN A 852 -20.28 -35.78 -3.20
CA GLN A 852 -19.86 -37.09 -2.67
C GLN A 852 -18.86 -37.86 -3.57
N ASP A 853 -18.90 -37.62 -4.88
CA ASP A 853 -18.11 -38.32 -5.91
C ASP A 853 -17.09 -37.40 -6.62
N GLY A 854 -16.71 -36.27 -6.00
CA GLY A 854 -15.85 -35.26 -6.63
C GLY A 854 -16.58 -34.34 -7.62
N THR A 855 -17.90 -34.52 -7.78
CA THR A 855 -18.78 -33.55 -8.42
C THR A 855 -18.84 -32.24 -7.62
N GLN A 856 -19.26 -31.14 -8.26
CA GLN A 856 -19.52 -29.87 -7.58
C GLN A 856 -20.98 -29.47 -7.79
N LYS A 857 -21.61 -28.90 -6.76
CA LYS A 857 -22.94 -28.30 -6.84
C LYS A 857 -22.79 -26.79 -6.70
N THR A 858 -23.23 -26.04 -7.71
CA THR A 858 -23.29 -24.57 -7.65
C THR A 858 -24.71 -24.12 -7.35
N GLU A 859 -24.87 -23.30 -6.32
CA GLU A 859 -26.10 -22.56 -6.03
C GLU A 859 -25.83 -21.06 -6.22
N VAL A 860 -26.82 -20.30 -6.70
CA VAL A 860 -26.71 -18.84 -6.83
C VAL A 860 -27.67 -18.21 -5.84
N VAL A 861 -27.14 -17.41 -4.92
CA VAL A 861 -27.92 -16.67 -3.93
C VAL A 861 -27.79 -15.16 -4.11
N GLY A 862 -28.87 -14.45 -3.81
CA GLY A 862 -28.86 -13.00 -3.68
C GLY A 862 -28.39 -12.54 -2.30
N SER A 863 -28.62 -11.27 -2.02
CA SER A 863 -28.26 -10.62 -0.76
C SER A 863 -28.80 -11.33 0.49
N GLY A 864 -28.07 -11.24 1.60
CA GLY A 864 -28.43 -11.84 2.88
C GLY A 864 -27.34 -12.75 3.47
N LYS A 865 -27.72 -13.52 4.50
CA LYS A 865 -26.86 -14.52 5.16
C LYS A 865 -27.40 -15.91 4.87
N TRP A 866 -26.53 -16.79 4.40
CA TRP A 866 -26.88 -18.13 3.95
C TRP A 866 -25.94 -19.15 4.60
N SER A 867 -26.48 -20.33 4.92
CA SER A 867 -25.70 -21.46 5.47
C SER A 867 -26.04 -22.70 4.67
N PHE A 868 -25.00 -23.38 4.19
CA PHE A 868 -25.08 -24.60 3.41
C PHE A 868 -24.37 -25.74 4.13
N THR A 869 -24.77 -26.98 3.81
CA THR A 869 -24.09 -28.17 4.32
C THR A 869 -24.03 -29.22 3.22
N ALA A 870 -22.88 -29.86 3.05
CA ALA A 870 -22.67 -30.96 2.13
C ALA A 870 -21.85 -32.07 2.79
N ASP A 871 -22.08 -33.34 2.42
CA ASP A 871 -21.22 -34.45 2.81
C ASP A 871 -19.80 -34.19 2.29
N TYR A 872 -18.79 -34.23 3.17
CA TYR A 872 -17.39 -34.03 2.80
C TYR A 872 -16.61 -35.35 2.92
N ARG A 873 -15.70 -35.56 1.97
CA ARG A 873 -14.69 -36.62 2.01
C ARG A 873 -13.36 -35.98 1.63
N LYS A 874 -12.31 -36.24 2.42
CA LYS A 874 -10.96 -35.79 2.11
C LYS A 874 -10.53 -36.35 0.75
N GLN A 875 -10.12 -35.47 -0.18
CA GLN A 875 -9.69 -35.84 -1.52
C GLN A 875 -8.17 -35.65 -1.66
N GLY A 876 -7.54 -36.53 -2.45
CA GLY A 876 -6.09 -36.51 -2.71
C GLY A 876 -5.23 -37.17 -1.62
N GLU A 877 -3.96 -37.39 -1.95
CA GLU A 877 -2.93 -37.85 -1.00
C GLU A 877 -2.57 -36.71 -0.04
N TRP A 878 -2.56 -37.00 1.27
CA TRP A 878 -2.02 -36.12 2.30
C TRP A 878 -1.45 -36.93 3.48
N PRO A 879 -0.27 -36.57 4.04
CA PRO A 879 0.67 -35.56 3.52
C PRO A 879 1.28 -36.00 2.18
N VAL A 880 1.53 -35.05 1.28
CA VAL A 880 2.20 -35.36 0.01
C VAL A 880 3.67 -35.62 0.26
N LYS A 881 4.22 -36.69 -0.32
CA LYS A 881 5.64 -37.02 -0.16
C LYS A 881 6.52 -36.25 -1.15
N GLU A 882 7.61 -35.67 -0.65
CA GLU A 882 8.71 -35.19 -1.49
C GLU A 882 9.33 -36.34 -2.32
N PHE A 883 9.94 -36.01 -3.46
CA PHE A 883 10.64 -36.98 -4.29
C PHE A 883 12.12 -37.06 -3.89
N LYS A 884 12.44 -37.89 -2.87
CA LYS A 884 13.83 -38.20 -2.52
C LYS A 884 14.52 -38.98 -3.64
N PHE A 885 15.63 -38.46 -4.15
CA PHE A 885 16.54 -39.24 -4.98
C PHE A 885 17.20 -40.36 -4.15
N ILE A 886 17.48 -41.50 -4.79
CA ILE A 886 18.10 -42.68 -4.14
C ILE A 886 19.44 -42.30 -3.47
N LEU A 887 20.24 -41.45 -4.12
CA LEU A 887 21.48 -40.91 -3.57
C LEU A 887 21.27 -40.05 -2.31
N ALA A 888 20.21 -39.24 -2.25
CA ALA A 888 19.90 -38.45 -1.05
C ALA A 888 19.52 -39.36 0.13
N LYS A 889 18.75 -40.43 -0.13
CA LYS A 889 18.46 -41.44 0.89
C LYS A 889 19.72 -42.14 1.38
N ILE A 890 20.63 -42.51 0.47
CA ILE A 890 21.92 -43.12 0.83
C ILE A 890 22.76 -42.16 1.70
N VAL A 891 22.79 -40.86 1.38
CA VAL A 891 23.50 -39.85 2.18
C VAL A 891 22.84 -39.61 3.55
N ASP A 892 21.51 -39.58 3.63
CA ASP A 892 20.78 -39.53 4.90
C ASP A 892 21.09 -40.76 5.77
N ASP A 893 21.07 -41.95 5.17
CA ASP A 893 21.38 -43.22 5.85
C ASP A 893 22.85 -43.22 6.33
N PHE A 894 23.81 -42.74 5.53
CA PHE A 894 25.23 -42.57 5.94
C PHE A 894 25.40 -41.57 7.08
N LYS A 895 24.79 -40.37 7.00
CA LYS A 895 24.87 -39.36 8.07
C LYS A 895 24.30 -39.89 9.38
N ARG A 896 23.17 -40.60 9.30
CA ARG A 896 22.55 -41.25 10.46
C ARG A 896 23.43 -42.37 11.02
N GLU A 897 24.15 -43.09 10.17
CA GLU A 897 25.15 -44.08 10.59
C GLU A 897 26.36 -43.43 11.28
N GLU A 898 26.82 -42.26 10.81
CA GLU A 898 27.87 -41.47 11.48
C GLU A 898 27.39 -40.88 12.82
N GLU A 899 26.18 -40.35 12.90
CA GLU A 899 25.58 -39.87 14.16
C GLU A 899 25.44 -41.01 15.18
N LEU A 900 25.00 -42.20 14.74
CA LEU A 900 24.92 -43.39 15.60
C LEU A 900 26.30 -43.90 16.03
N LYS A 901 27.34 -43.78 15.17
CA LYS A 901 28.73 -44.08 15.54
C LYS A 901 29.32 -43.04 16.50
N ALA A 902 28.98 -41.76 16.35
CA ALA A 902 29.40 -40.70 17.27
C ALA A 902 28.70 -40.79 18.65
N GLN A 903 27.53 -41.43 18.72
CA GLN A 903 26.81 -41.71 19.96
C GLN A 903 27.16 -43.08 20.59
N ALA A 904 27.96 -43.91 19.91
CA ALA A 904 28.44 -45.17 20.48
C ALA A 904 29.52 -44.90 21.54
N PRO A 905 29.41 -45.45 22.76
CA PRO A 905 30.44 -45.25 23.78
C PRO A 905 31.72 -46.01 23.39
N ASN A 906 32.85 -45.30 23.34
CA ASN A 906 34.17 -45.88 23.08
C ASN A 906 34.48 -47.04 24.03
N GLY A 907 34.46 -48.27 23.52
CA GLY A 907 34.74 -49.47 24.32
C GLY A 907 34.92 -50.73 23.49
N LEU A 908 36.18 -51.18 23.39
CA LEU A 908 36.67 -52.42 22.77
C LEU A 908 36.66 -52.35 21.22
N GLU A 909 37.70 -52.80 20.50
CA GLU A 909 38.50 -54.02 20.72
C GLU A 909 40.04 -53.81 20.78
N ALA A 910 40.69 -54.83 21.37
CA ALA A 910 42.07 -55.35 21.19
C ALA A 910 43.24 -54.37 20.92
#